data_AF-A0A7Y0KB95-F1
#
_entry.id   AF-A0A7Y0KB95-F1
#
_cell.length_a   1.000
_cell.length_b   1.000
_cell.length_c   1.000
_cell.angle_alpha   90.00
_cell.angle_beta   90.00
_cell.angle_gamma   90.00
#
_symmetry.space_group_name_H-M   'P 1'
#
loop_
_entity.id
_entity.type
_entity.pdbx_description
1 polymer ?
#
loop_
_entity_poly.entity_id
_entity_poly.type
_entity_poly.pdbx_seq_one_letter_code
_entity_poly.pdbx_strand_id
1 'polypeptide(L)'
;MGKSLIQQQIVTKDSKGLFLTGDGFDTIAVSPNVNERFVKKYLNPINTYHIPSDLKKSGEKEIAAYPPLFTFIQPETGELVLGKANFAPAESAKQKNRLFVHNYIIPAIRKEEWIHHSSNIFHIEHFYGLEDTEHLKEELEEIEHLAYTKENIFAKKQELFHVLQLDEKKFKELLFACITAVAENKRVYISFQASHDMQHKYAMWLLELLFLYMPYETRRLFGATTFHNEPEIMENVHVMFVEQGSIRLRNKAVENQFTFDLSQDKINGLNFKEEEHDYLHFAYEALVTATELDEFFIYCERALKGLDKQTKLTIQTYNSLFLLFYMEKLDYYFYDNDKVATLEMLLVFLQKKHREKLELVHIFKQVLHREELMKDASIVQDYLKLVLEIQKVVEHVDVVEFIVKTIAYYEGEAVCQSLWQILEKYPDTYQQVLSYMSDIFSYAEIIEDYLKHQFSFQHSLSKVLINIKNLLQINSSFEHNGTFLKSTKNRLVYEVKKNSHPISIVFEIVTYFQRSLPFESYKRMVLPDVKGQLLVQLQLEKVNLADVKHFGEIFLLEKEERSFEIKGWEKEKFEVLELLYTYFYLAFEQTQYVFRMASAPITAKACELAQDIIKENGLFKPYERFLLLFPGGMEGVEHRQVFSYIAIYGSEDEMLNYIEWSLKKFGTSPRFSHALKNYLITDRNSIWKKKEMKRELASIRSQSLKKLLKEVREQTANPGVKFFRKYGVLLIVVVILGVVGYFYPTLNGQ
;
A
#
# COMPACT_ATOMS: atom_id res chain seq x y z
N MET A 1 -43.26 14.91 19.02
CA MET A 1 -43.45 13.67 18.24
C MET A 1 -44.48 12.84 19.00
N GLY A 2 -45.62 12.52 18.38
CA GLY A 2 -46.63 11.67 19.04
C GLY A 2 -46.02 10.31 19.38
N LYS A 3 -46.41 9.73 20.53
CA LYS A 3 -45.99 8.37 20.90
C LYS A 3 -46.33 7.42 19.76
N SER A 4 -45.37 6.60 19.32
CA SER A 4 -45.61 5.60 18.28
C SER A 4 -46.30 4.38 18.91
N LEU A 5 -47.61 4.30 18.75
CA LEU A 5 -48.46 3.26 19.33
C LEU A 5 -48.53 2.03 18.42
N ILE A 6 -48.84 0.87 18.99
CA ILE A 6 -49.06 -0.37 18.26
C ILE A 6 -50.45 -0.30 17.62
N GLN A 7 -50.51 -0.58 16.33
CA GLN A 7 -51.74 -0.53 15.54
C GLN A 7 -52.35 -1.92 15.40
N GLN A 8 -53.63 -1.98 15.08
CA GLN A 8 -54.37 -3.23 14.99
C GLN A 8 -55.18 -3.33 13.69
N GLN A 9 -55.39 -4.55 13.21
CA GLN A 9 -56.35 -4.87 12.15
C GLN A 9 -57.09 -6.16 12.51
N ILE A 10 -58.41 -6.13 12.40
CA ILE A 10 -59.26 -7.32 12.48
C ILE A 10 -60.00 -7.48 11.14
N VAL A 11 -59.89 -8.67 10.57
CA VAL A 11 -60.63 -9.04 9.35
C VAL A 11 -61.42 -10.32 9.57
N THR A 12 -62.57 -10.39 8.93
CA THR A 12 -63.29 -11.66 8.75
C THR A 12 -63.53 -11.97 7.29
N LYS A 13 -63.78 -13.25 7.04
CA LYS A 13 -64.18 -13.74 5.74
C LYS A 13 -65.21 -14.83 5.84
N ASP A 14 -66.36 -14.56 5.22
CA ASP A 14 -67.49 -15.45 5.11
C ASP A 14 -67.57 -16.03 3.68
N SER A 15 -67.07 -17.26 3.50
CA SER A 15 -66.96 -17.88 2.16
C SER A 15 -67.72 -19.21 2.02
N LYS A 16 -68.10 -19.54 0.77
CA LYS A 16 -68.48 -20.89 0.35
C LYS A 16 -67.28 -21.53 -0.37
N GLY A 17 -66.57 -22.47 0.26
CA GLY A 17 -65.57 -23.28 -0.46
C GLY A 17 -64.31 -23.66 0.30
N LEU A 18 -63.52 -24.54 -0.32
CA LEU A 18 -62.42 -25.33 0.26
C LEU A 18 -61.06 -24.60 0.40
N PHE A 19 -60.96 -23.33 -0.05
CA PHE A 19 -59.75 -22.49 0.01
C PHE A 19 -60.15 -21.01 0.16
N LEU A 20 -59.56 -20.30 1.13
CA LEU A 20 -59.91 -18.91 1.48
C LEU A 20 -59.12 -17.85 0.68
N THR A 21 -58.66 -18.14 -0.54
CA THR A 21 -57.66 -17.33 -1.26
C THR A 21 -58.19 -16.36 -2.35
N GLY A 22 -59.51 -16.20 -2.54
CA GLY A 22 -60.11 -15.26 -3.53
C GLY A 22 -60.74 -13.98 -2.94
N ASP A 23 -60.73 -12.88 -3.68
CA ASP A 23 -61.11 -11.51 -3.25
C ASP A 23 -62.43 -11.39 -2.45
N GLY A 24 -62.34 -10.66 -1.33
CA GLY A 24 -63.43 -10.32 -0.42
C GLY A 24 -63.04 -10.58 1.04
N PHE A 25 -62.26 -9.68 1.63
CA PHE A 25 -62.10 -9.58 3.08
C PHE A 25 -62.97 -8.43 3.56
N ASP A 26 -63.84 -8.70 4.53
CA ASP A 26 -64.57 -7.64 5.21
C ASP A 26 -63.68 -7.20 6.38
N THR A 27 -63.00 -6.06 6.22
CA THR A 27 -62.27 -5.46 7.34
C THR A 27 -63.31 -4.99 8.34
N ILE A 28 -63.37 -5.64 9.49
CA ILE A 28 -64.32 -5.28 10.56
C ILE A 28 -63.85 -4.02 11.25
N ALA A 29 -62.55 -3.98 11.58
CA ALA A 29 -61.99 -2.90 12.36
C ALA A 29 -60.50 -2.73 12.08
N VAL A 30 -60.05 -1.49 12.05
CA VAL A 30 -58.64 -1.15 11.86
C VAL A 30 -58.33 0.10 12.67
N SER A 31 -57.10 0.22 13.16
CA SER A 31 -56.66 1.45 13.81
C SER A 31 -56.54 2.61 12.80
N PRO A 32 -56.84 3.85 13.21
CA PRO A 32 -56.99 4.99 12.30
C PRO A 32 -55.77 5.33 11.45
N ASN A 33 -54.54 5.09 11.95
CA ASN A 33 -53.32 5.45 11.24
C ASN A 33 -52.69 4.30 10.43
N VAL A 34 -53.39 3.18 10.24
CA VAL A 34 -52.90 2.07 9.42
C VAL A 34 -53.01 2.42 7.93
N ASN A 35 -51.90 2.33 7.20
CA ASN A 35 -51.86 2.68 5.78
C ASN A 35 -52.54 1.59 4.91
N GLU A 36 -53.49 1.98 4.05
CA GLU A 36 -54.21 1.04 3.18
C GLU A 36 -53.30 0.24 2.23
N ARG A 37 -52.20 0.84 1.74
CA ARG A 37 -51.22 0.14 0.90
C ARG A 37 -50.45 -0.90 1.70
N PHE A 38 -50.16 -0.62 2.96
CA PHE A 38 -49.52 -1.57 3.88
C PHE A 38 -50.43 -2.77 4.12
N VAL A 39 -51.71 -2.53 4.36
CA VAL A 39 -52.74 -3.60 4.48
C VAL A 39 -52.75 -4.48 3.24
N LYS A 40 -52.91 -3.87 2.05
CA LYS A 40 -52.99 -4.60 0.78
C LYS A 40 -51.74 -5.42 0.48
N LYS A 41 -50.56 -4.89 0.79
CA LYS A 41 -49.28 -5.52 0.45
C LYS A 41 -48.84 -6.59 1.46
N TYR A 42 -48.96 -6.34 2.76
CA TYR A 42 -48.37 -7.22 3.78
C TYR A 42 -49.37 -7.93 4.66
N LEU A 43 -50.55 -7.34 4.94
CA LEU A 43 -51.54 -7.98 5.82
C LEU A 43 -52.47 -8.92 5.05
N ASN A 44 -52.99 -8.49 3.89
CA ASN A 44 -53.88 -9.33 3.09
C ASN A 44 -53.28 -10.71 2.71
N PRO A 45 -51.99 -10.83 2.33
CA PRO A 45 -51.40 -12.14 2.03
C PRO A 45 -51.31 -13.09 3.22
N ILE A 46 -51.23 -12.56 4.45
CA ILE A 46 -51.16 -13.38 5.68
C ILE A 46 -52.53 -13.58 6.34
N ASN A 47 -53.57 -12.88 5.86
CA ASN A 47 -54.95 -13.00 6.32
C ASN A 47 -55.62 -14.25 5.72
N THR A 48 -55.00 -15.41 5.91
CA THR A 48 -55.47 -16.68 5.34
C THR A 48 -55.53 -17.76 6.41
N TYR A 49 -56.26 -18.83 6.11
CA TYR A 49 -56.24 -20.04 6.94
C TYR A 49 -56.44 -21.26 6.05
N HIS A 50 -55.53 -22.21 6.18
CA HIS A 50 -55.55 -23.45 5.43
C HIS A 50 -56.06 -24.55 6.35
N ILE A 51 -57.16 -25.20 5.96
CA ILE A 51 -57.79 -26.24 6.78
C ILE A 51 -56.93 -27.52 6.70
N PRO A 52 -56.55 -28.14 7.84
CA PRO A 52 -55.87 -29.44 7.84
C PRO A 52 -56.63 -30.49 7.01
N SER A 53 -55.91 -31.25 6.18
CA SER A 53 -56.52 -32.16 5.20
C SER A 53 -57.39 -33.23 5.85
N ASP A 54 -57.02 -33.70 7.04
CA ASP A 54 -57.77 -34.74 7.74
C ASP A 54 -59.07 -34.23 8.36
N LEU A 55 -59.05 -33.03 8.97
CA LEU A 55 -60.27 -32.35 9.45
C LEU A 55 -61.21 -32.00 8.30
N LYS A 56 -60.64 -31.65 7.15
CA LYS A 56 -61.37 -31.35 5.92
C LYS A 56 -62.06 -32.61 5.33
N LYS A 57 -61.44 -33.78 5.43
CA LYS A 57 -62.02 -35.07 4.99
C LYS A 57 -63.08 -35.58 5.98
N SER A 58 -62.84 -35.46 7.29
CA SER A 58 -63.78 -35.91 8.32
C SER A 58 -65.02 -35.03 8.38
N GLY A 59 -64.92 -33.78 7.93
CA GLY A 59 -66.00 -32.80 8.05
C GLY A 59 -66.23 -32.39 9.50
N GLU A 60 -65.14 -32.27 10.26
CA GLU A 60 -65.17 -31.89 11.68
C GLU A 60 -65.94 -30.58 11.87
N LYS A 61 -66.73 -30.50 12.94
CA LYS A 61 -67.56 -29.32 13.25
C LYS A 61 -67.16 -28.65 14.54
N GLU A 62 -66.39 -29.34 15.38
CA GLU A 62 -65.89 -28.77 16.62
C GLU A 62 -64.81 -27.71 16.34
N ILE A 63 -65.09 -26.45 16.71
CA ILE A 63 -64.16 -25.31 16.48
C ILE A 63 -62.80 -25.57 17.15
N ALA A 64 -62.80 -26.15 18.36
CA ALA A 64 -61.60 -26.43 19.13
C ALA A 64 -60.66 -27.44 18.44
N ALA A 65 -61.15 -28.23 17.48
CA ALA A 65 -60.33 -29.18 16.73
C ALA A 65 -59.42 -28.47 15.70
N TYR A 66 -59.72 -27.22 15.32
CA TYR A 66 -58.95 -26.46 14.35
C TYR A 66 -57.87 -25.63 15.05
N PRO A 67 -56.57 -25.93 14.86
CA PRO A 67 -55.51 -25.19 15.51
C PRO A 67 -55.51 -23.73 15.09
N PRO A 68 -55.29 -22.77 16.02
CA PRO A 68 -55.05 -21.40 15.63
C PRO A 68 -53.75 -21.31 14.80
N LEU A 69 -53.77 -20.43 13.81
CA LEU A 69 -52.60 -20.13 12.98
C LEU A 69 -51.96 -18.85 13.50
N PHE A 70 -50.70 -18.91 13.90
CA PHE A 70 -49.90 -17.73 14.20
C PHE A 70 -48.91 -17.46 13.08
N THR A 71 -48.82 -16.21 12.67
CA THR A 71 -47.91 -15.74 11.63
C THR A 71 -47.24 -14.47 12.11
N PHE A 72 -45.92 -14.39 11.96
CA PHE A 72 -45.24 -13.11 12.09
C PHE A 72 -44.29 -12.84 10.94
N ILE A 73 -44.27 -11.59 10.51
CA ILE A 73 -43.46 -11.13 9.38
C ILE A 73 -42.82 -9.79 9.71
N GLN A 74 -41.70 -9.52 9.04
CA GLN A 74 -40.96 -8.26 9.17
C GLN A 74 -40.77 -7.65 7.78
N PRO A 75 -41.73 -6.83 7.32
CA PRO A 75 -41.65 -6.15 6.04
C PRO A 75 -40.42 -5.25 5.91
N GLU A 76 -40.03 -4.93 4.68
CA GLU A 76 -38.92 -4.03 4.39
C GLU A 76 -39.15 -2.59 4.85
N THR A 77 -40.40 -2.23 5.17
CA THR A 77 -40.77 -0.94 5.76
C THR A 77 -40.36 -0.84 7.24
N GLY A 78 -39.98 -1.97 7.86
CA GLY A 78 -39.30 -2.02 9.16
C GLY A 78 -40.19 -2.37 10.35
N GLU A 79 -41.51 -2.44 10.17
CA GLU A 79 -42.47 -2.90 11.18
C GLU A 79 -42.30 -4.39 11.52
N LEU A 80 -42.84 -4.80 12.66
CA LEU A 80 -43.06 -6.20 13.01
C LEU A 80 -44.56 -6.44 13.05
N VAL A 81 -45.05 -7.42 12.30
CA VAL A 81 -46.46 -7.79 12.25
C VAL A 81 -46.65 -9.14 12.94
N LEU A 82 -47.57 -9.20 13.89
CA LEU A 82 -47.94 -10.43 14.62
C LEU A 82 -49.42 -10.72 14.38
N GLY A 83 -49.72 -11.81 13.70
CA GLY A 83 -51.07 -12.20 13.31
C GLY A 83 -51.50 -13.52 13.94
N LYS A 84 -52.76 -13.60 14.35
CA LYS A 84 -53.41 -14.86 14.75
C LYS A 84 -54.72 -15.03 13.99
N ALA A 85 -54.87 -16.18 13.34
CA ALA A 85 -56.05 -16.56 12.60
C ALA A 85 -56.76 -17.75 13.27
N ASN A 86 -58.08 -17.65 13.36
CA ASN A 86 -58.99 -18.66 13.88
C ASN A 86 -60.01 -19.04 12.79
N PHE A 87 -60.40 -20.31 12.80
CA PHE A 87 -61.34 -20.86 11.82
C PHE A 87 -62.53 -21.52 12.51
N ALA A 88 -63.74 -21.24 12.01
CA ALA A 88 -64.94 -21.96 12.37
C ALA A 88 -65.60 -22.58 11.12
N PRO A 89 -65.83 -23.91 11.12
CA PRO A 89 -66.56 -24.57 10.05
C PRO A 89 -68.05 -24.19 10.08
N ALA A 90 -68.71 -24.26 8.93
CA ALA A 90 -70.15 -24.07 8.85
C ALA A 90 -70.91 -25.18 9.59
N GLU A 91 -71.85 -24.84 10.49
CA GLU A 91 -72.62 -25.84 11.25
C GLU A 91 -73.64 -26.58 10.35
N SER A 92 -74.09 -25.92 9.27
CA SER A 92 -75.02 -26.46 8.27
C SER A 92 -74.67 -26.01 6.86
N ALA A 93 -75.18 -26.71 5.84
CA ALA A 93 -74.96 -26.38 4.42
C ALA A 93 -75.48 -24.97 4.00
N LYS A 94 -76.27 -24.30 4.86
CA LYS A 94 -76.77 -22.94 4.63
C LYS A 94 -75.87 -21.86 5.23
N GLN A 95 -75.05 -22.21 6.22
CA GLN A 95 -74.07 -21.30 6.82
C GLN A 95 -72.75 -21.34 6.06
N LYS A 96 -71.93 -20.30 6.22
CA LYS A 96 -70.62 -20.17 5.59
C LYS A 96 -69.53 -20.48 6.61
N ASN A 97 -68.38 -20.95 6.12
CA ASN A 97 -67.18 -21.04 6.95
C ASN A 97 -66.72 -19.63 7.32
N ARG A 98 -66.24 -19.46 8.55
CA ARG A 98 -65.78 -18.17 9.06
C ARG A 98 -64.28 -18.22 9.34
N LEU A 99 -63.55 -17.28 8.76
CA LEU A 99 -62.19 -16.96 9.14
C LEU A 99 -62.21 -15.66 9.94
N PHE A 100 -61.48 -15.63 11.05
CA PHE A 100 -61.22 -14.44 11.83
C PHE A 100 -59.71 -14.26 11.97
N VAL A 101 -59.19 -13.08 11.66
CA VAL A 101 -57.75 -12.78 11.81
C VAL A 101 -57.58 -11.47 12.56
N HIS A 102 -56.70 -11.49 13.56
CA HIS A 102 -56.28 -10.32 14.30
C HIS A 102 -54.77 -10.10 14.12
N ASN A 103 -54.39 -8.92 13.65
CA ASN A 103 -53.01 -8.51 13.44
C ASN A 103 -52.63 -7.33 14.33
N TYR A 104 -51.52 -7.45 15.03
CA TYR A 104 -50.79 -6.35 15.63
C TYR A 104 -49.69 -5.85 14.70
N ILE A 105 -49.53 -4.54 14.60
CA ILE A 105 -48.51 -3.87 13.78
C ILE A 105 -47.66 -3.04 14.72
N ILE A 106 -46.48 -3.57 15.06
CA ILE A 106 -45.50 -2.93 15.92
C ILE A 106 -44.69 -1.95 15.04
N PRO A 107 -44.67 -0.65 15.36
CA PRO A 107 -43.95 0.33 14.55
C PRO A 107 -42.44 0.06 14.51
N ALA A 108 -41.80 0.41 13.38
CA ALA A 108 -40.37 0.19 13.16
C ALA A 108 -39.48 0.76 14.28
N ILE A 109 -39.84 1.92 14.84
CA ILE A 109 -39.09 2.57 15.93
C ILE A 109 -39.10 1.78 17.25
N ARG A 110 -40.07 0.89 17.44
CA ARG A 110 -40.21 0.05 18.63
C ARG A 110 -39.73 -1.37 18.42
N LYS A 111 -39.44 -1.78 17.19
CA LYS A 111 -39.13 -3.16 16.83
C LYS A 111 -38.00 -3.77 17.69
N GLU A 112 -36.95 -3.01 17.97
CA GLU A 112 -35.79 -3.51 18.73
C GLU A 112 -36.15 -4.01 20.15
N GLU A 113 -37.17 -3.42 20.80
CA GLU A 113 -37.70 -3.91 22.09
C GLU A 113 -38.17 -5.37 22.00
N TRP A 114 -38.70 -5.76 20.84
CA TRP A 114 -39.29 -7.08 20.57
C TRP A 114 -38.24 -8.07 20.06
N ILE A 115 -37.22 -7.59 19.36
CA ILE A 115 -36.10 -8.44 18.90
C ILE A 115 -35.30 -8.98 20.08
N HIS A 116 -35.12 -8.17 21.13
CA HIS A 116 -34.35 -8.57 22.31
C HIS A 116 -35.15 -9.46 23.27
N HIS A 117 -36.48 -9.33 23.33
CA HIS A 117 -37.32 -10.08 24.27
C HIS A 117 -38.32 -10.98 23.53
N SER A 118 -37.98 -12.26 23.35
CA SER A 118 -38.80 -13.24 22.61
C SER A 118 -40.23 -13.38 23.16
N SER A 119 -40.41 -13.30 24.48
CA SER A 119 -41.73 -13.44 25.11
C SER A 119 -42.73 -12.38 24.65
N ASN A 120 -42.26 -11.21 24.23
CA ASN A 120 -43.15 -10.19 23.67
C ASN A 120 -43.85 -10.70 22.40
N ILE A 121 -43.19 -11.56 21.62
CA ILE A 121 -43.70 -12.12 20.37
C ILE A 121 -44.53 -13.39 20.62
N PHE A 122 -44.00 -14.32 21.41
CA PHE A 122 -44.56 -15.68 21.50
C PHE A 122 -45.57 -15.88 22.63
N HIS A 123 -45.61 -15.01 23.64
CA HIS A 123 -46.43 -15.19 24.85
C HIS A 123 -47.54 -14.15 25.02
N ILE A 124 -47.99 -13.53 23.92
CA ILE A 124 -49.06 -12.53 23.95
C ILE A 124 -50.33 -13.14 24.58
N GLU A 125 -50.86 -12.46 25.61
CA GLU A 125 -51.98 -12.96 26.41
C GLU A 125 -53.28 -13.01 25.64
N HIS A 126 -53.53 -11.98 24.82
CA HIS A 126 -54.82 -11.80 24.18
C HIS A 126 -54.67 -11.46 22.70
N PHE A 127 -55.36 -12.25 21.89
CA PHE A 127 -55.78 -11.89 20.55
C PHE A 127 -57.29 -12.00 20.52
N TYR A 128 -57.97 -11.05 19.89
CA TYR A 128 -59.38 -11.21 19.58
C TYR A 128 -59.61 -12.49 18.76
N GLY A 129 -60.73 -13.14 18.99
CA GLY A 129 -61.15 -14.33 18.28
C GLY A 129 -62.60 -14.25 17.81
N LEU A 130 -63.13 -15.40 17.39
CA LEU A 130 -64.50 -15.53 16.87
C LEU A 130 -65.57 -15.11 17.90
N GLU A 131 -65.30 -15.33 19.19
CA GLU A 131 -66.22 -15.02 20.29
C GLU A 131 -66.33 -13.52 20.56
N ASP A 132 -65.34 -12.72 20.17
CA ASP A 132 -65.29 -11.29 20.46
C ASP A 132 -66.06 -10.43 19.44
N THR A 133 -66.54 -11.05 18.35
CA THR A 133 -67.11 -10.36 17.18
C THR A 133 -68.30 -9.45 17.49
N GLU A 134 -69.11 -9.77 18.51
CA GLU A 134 -70.31 -9.00 18.87
C GLU A 134 -70.00 -7.68 19.61
N HIS A 135 -68.77 -7.52 20.13
CA HIS A 135 -68.39 -6.38 20.97
C HIS A 135 -67.31 -5.48 20.33
N LEU A 136 -66.94 -5.74 19.09
CA LEU A 136 -65.91 -4.96 18.39
C LEU A 136 -66.45 -3.60 17.91
N LYS A 137 -65.68 -2.54 18.17
CA LYS A 137 -65.88 -1.22 17.56
C LYS A 137 -65.39 -1.24 16.11
N GLU A 138 -65.98 -0.42 15.24
CA GLU A 138 -65.52 -0.25 13.84
C GLU A 138 -64.09 0.33 13.75
N GLU A 139 -63.63 1.02 14.80
CA GLU A 139 -62.29 1.59 14.91
C GLU A 139 -61.57 1.02 16.14
N LEU A 140 -60.39 0.43 15.94
CA LEU A 140 -59.57 -0.14 17.01
C LEU A 140 -58.65 0.90 17.62
N GLU A 141 -58.63 0.97 18.95
CA GLU A 141 -57.71 1.82 19.68
C GLU A 141 -56.25 1.43 19.40
N GLU A 142 -55.37 2.41 19.23
CA GLU A 142 -53.93 2.15 19.18
C GLU A 142 -53.42 1.95 20.62
N ILE A 143 -52.62 0.90 20.83
CA ILE A 143 -52.22 0.47 22.18
C ILE A 143 -50.75 0.78 22.47
N GLU A 144 -50.46 1.16 23.72
CA GLU A 144 -49.07 1.46 24.13
C GLU A 144 -48.30 0.18 24.47
N HIS A 145 -48.95 -0.81 25.09
CA HIS A 145 -48.33 -2.05 25.52
C HIS A 145 -49.23 -3.24 25.21
N LEU A 146 -48.61 -4.36 24.83
CA LEU A 146 -49.27 -5.66 24.71
C LEU A 146 -49.01 -6.46 25.98
N ALA A 147 -50.06 -7.04 26.56
CA ALA A 147 -49.93 -7.93 27.68
C ALA A 147 -49.36 -9.28 27.20
N TYR A 148 -48.41 -9.83 27.94
CA TYR A 148 -47.78 -11.11 27.65
C TYR A 148 -47.49 -11.86 28.94
N THR A 149 -47.56 -13.18 28.87
CA THR A 149 -47.22 -14.05 30.00
C THR A 149 -45.72 -14.32 30.04
N LYS A 150 -45.19 -14.53 31.25
CA LYS A 150 -43.82 -15.01 31.44
C LYS A 150 -43.84 -16.52 31.60
N GLU A 151 -44.05 -17.24 30.51
CA GLU A 151 -43.82 -18.69 30.49
C GLU A 151 -42.32 -18.97 30.34
N ASN A 152 -41.80 -19.92 31.10
CA ASN A 152 -40.41 -20.36 30.98
C ASN A 152 -40.32 -21.47 29.93
N ILE A 153 -39.91 -21.10 28.72
CA ILE A 153 -39.78 -22.04 27.60
C ILE A 153 -38.77 -23.18 27.88
N PHE A 154 -37.75 -22.94 28.71
CA PHE A 154 -36.78 -23.98 29.07
C PHE A 154 -37.41 -25.12 29.88
N ALA A 155 -38.46 -24.84 30.65
CA ALA A 155 -39.21 -25.86 31.37
C ALA A 155 -39.98 -26.81 30.42
N LYS A 156 -40.22 -26.38 29.17
CA LYS A 156 -40.93 -27.15 28.14
C LYS A 156 -39.99 -27.90 27.19
N LYS A 157 -38.69 -27.60 27.24
CA LYS A 157 -37.66 -28.18 26.35
C LYS A 157 -37.71 -29.70 26.28
N GLN A 158 -37.75 -30.40 27.42
CA GLN A 158 -37.71 -31.87 27.45
C GLN A 158 -38.93 -32.49 26.78
N GLU A 159 -40.13 -31.96 27.06
CA GLU A 159 -41.38 -32.38 26.42
C GLU A 159 -41.31 -32.14 24.91
N LEU A 160 -40.90 -30.93 24.50
CA LEU A 160 -40.79 -30.56 23.09
C LEU A 160 -39.81 -31.47 22.33
N PHE A 161 -38.61 -31.68 22.87
CA PHE A 161 -37.59 -32.51 22.22
C PHE A 161 -38.04 -33.96 22.08
N HIS A 162 -38.73 -34.49 23.10
CA HIS A 162 -39.29 -35.82 23.05
C HIS A 162 -40.38 -35.95 21.96
N VAL A 163 -41.35 -35.04 21.95
CA VAL A 163 -42.48 -35.09 21.02
C VAL A 163 -42.05 -34.85 19.57
N LEU A 164 -41.16 -33.89 19.34
CA LEU A 164 -40.66 -33.55 18.01
C LEU A 164 -39.50 -34.46 17.55
N GLN A 165 -39.08 -35.43 18.37
CA GLN A 165 -37.94 -36.32 18.09
C GLN A 165 -36.66 -35.55 17.74
N LEU A 166 -36.42 -34.46 18.48
CA LEU A 166 -35.22 -33.64 18.33
C LEU A 166 -34.10 -34.18 19.22
N ASP A 167 -32.92 -34.22 18.65
CA ASP A 167 -31.66 -34.41 19.35
C ASP A 167 -30.76 -33.17 19.15
N GLU A 168 -29.55 -33.22 19.69
CA GLU A 168 -28.55 -32.17 19.55
C GLU A 168 -28.29 -31.82 18.08
N LYS A 169 -28.04 -32.83 17.25
CA LYS A 169 -27.69 -32.65 15.85
C LYS A 169 -28.83 -31.96 15.10
N LYS A 170 -30.07 -32.46 15.23
CA LYS A 170 -31.24 -31.88 14.55
C LYS A 170 -31.52 -30.46 14.99
N PHE A 171 -31.35 -30.15 16.27
CA PHE A 171 -31.53 -28.78 16.75
C PHE A 171 -30.49 -27.84 16.13
N LYS A 172 -29.21 -28.23 16.08
CA LYS A 172 -28.15 -27.45 15.42
C LYS A 172 -28.42 -27.28 13.92
N GLU A 173 -28.83 -28.34 13.24
CA GLU A 173 -29.19 -28.32 11.82
C GLU A 173 -30.38 -27.39 11.54
N LEU A 174 -31.41 -27.40 12.39
CA LEU A 174 -32.54 -26.48 12.32
C LEU A 174 -32.12 -25.03 12.53
N LEU A 175 -31.32 -24.76 13.58
CA LEU A 175 -30.85 -23.41 13.88
C LEU A 175 -29.96 -22.87 12.74
N PHE A 176 -29.05 -23.70 12.22
CA PHE A 176 -28.25 -23.39 11.02
C PHE A 176 -29.15 -23.04 9.83
N ALA A 177 -30.16 -23.87 9.57
CA ALA A 177 -31.07 -23.67 8.44
C ALA A 177 -31.87 -22.37 8.59
N CYS A 178 -32.35 -22.03 9.78
CA CYS A 178 -33.06 -20.79 10.05
C CYS A 178 -32.18 -19.55 9.81
N ILE A 179 -30.94 -19.54 10.32
CA ILE A 179 -29.99 -18.43 10.12
C ILE A 179 -29.66 -18.29 8.63
N THR A 180 -29.33 -19.40 7.97
CA THR A 180 -28.98 -19.43 6.55
C THR A 180 -30.15 -19.06 5.65
N ALA A 181 -31.37 -19.44 6.02
CA ALA A 181 -32.58 -19.10 5.29
C ALA A 181 -32.81 -17.58 5.24
N VAL A 182 -32.54 -16.87 6.33
CA VAL A 182 -32.59 -15.41 6.35
C VAL A 182 -31.47 -14.81 5.49
N ALA A 183 -30.25 -15.33 5.60
CA ALA A 183 -29.09 -14.82 4.85
C ALA A 183 -29.20 -15.02 3.33
N GLU A 184 -29.82 -16.11 2.88
CA GLU A 184 -29.95 -16.49 1.46
C GLU A 184 -31.38 -16.28 0.91
N ASN A 185 -32.29 -15.72 1.71
CA ASN A 185 -33.72 -15.60 1.40
C ASN A 185 -34.36 -16.95 0.97
N LYS A 186 -33.99 -18.03 1.66
CA LYS A 186 -34.58 -19.37 1.52
C LYS A 186 -35.73 -19.58 2.51
N ARG A 187 -36.33 -20.75 2.45
CA ARG A 187 -37.40 -21.24 3.31
C ARG A 187 -36.98 -22.51 4.03
N VAL A 188 -37.49 -22.68 5.24
CA VAL A 188 -37.36 -23.89 6.05
C VAL A 188 -38.77 -24.44 6.26
N TYR A 189 -39.06 -25.58 5.65
CA TYR A 189 -40.33 -26.28 5.85
C TYR A 189 -40.16 -27.37 6.89
N ILE A 190 -41.00 -27.34 7.93
CA ILE A 190 -40.92 -28.27 9.07
C ILE A 190 -42.23 -29.05 9.14
N SER A 191 -42.15 -30.39 9.14
CA SER A 191 -43.30 -31.25 9.44
C SER A 191 -42.98 -32.16 10.62
N PHE A 192 -43.95 -32.34 11.50
CA PHE A 192 -43.84 -33.22 12.66
C PHE A 192 -45.21 -33.85 12.99
N GLN A 193 -45.20 -34.88 13.84
CA GLN A 193 -46.41 -35.57 14.24
C GLN A 193 -46.90 -35.05 15.60
N ALA A 194 -48.10 -34.46 15.61
CA ALA A 194 -48.81 -34.08 16.83
C ALA A 194 -50.32 -34.05 16.56
N SER A 195 -51.13 -34.18 17.61
CA SER A 195 -52.57 -33.96 17.53
C SER A 195 -52.87 -32.50 17.14
N HIS A 196 -53.98 -32.27 16.43
CA HIS A 196 -54.30 -30.96 15.86
C HIS A 196 -54.36 -29.84 16.90
N ASP A 197 -54.90 -30.12 18.08
CA ASP A 197 -54.97 -29.21 19.23
C ASP A 197 -53.58 -28.80 19.76
N MET A 198 -52.56 -29.64 19.56
CA MET A 198 -51.20 -29.41 20.06
C MET A 198 -50.21 -28.91 19.00
N GLN A 199 -50.58 -28.96 17.70
CA GLN A 199 -49.72 -28.53 16.60
C GLN A 199 -49.25 -27.08 16.75
N HIS A 200 -50.19 -26.16 16.97
CA HIS A 200 -49.86 -24.75 17.17
C HIS A 200 -48.91 -24.55 18.37
N LYS A 201 -49.19 -25.23 19.48
CA LYS A 201 -48.40 -25.12 20.72
C LYS A 201 -46.95 -25.57 20.53
N TYR A 202 -46.73 -26.75 19.94
CA TYR A 202 -45.36 -27.23 19.71
C TYR A 202 -44.61 -26.41 18.65
N ALA A 203 -45.31 -25.91 17.62
CA ALA A 203 -44.72 -25.01 16.63
C ALA A 203 -44.27 -23.68 17.28
N MET A 204 -45.10 -23.08 18.14
CA MET A 204 -44.76 -21.87 18.88
C MET A 204 -43.54 -22.09 19.79
N TRP A 205 -43.51 -23.18 20.55
CA TRP A 205 -42.39 -23.52 21.43
C TRP A 205 -41.08 -23.72 20.66
N LEU A 206 -41.11 -24.41 19.52
CA LEU A 206 -39.92 -24.57 18.69
C LEU A 206 -39.46 -23.24 18.10
N LEU A 207 -40.38 -22.40 17.63
CA LEU A 207 -40.05 -21.08 17.10
C LEU A 207 -39.40 -20.19 18.14
N GLU A 208 -39.93 -20.18 19.37
CA GLU A 208 -39.35 -19.38 20.45
C GLU A 208 -37.93 -19.83 20.78
N LEU A 209 -37.69 -21.14 20.92
CA LEU A 209 -36.34 -21.66 21.16
C LEU A 209 -35.39 -21.29 20.01
N LEU A 210 -35.79 -21.49 18.76
CA LEU A 210 -34.95 -21.11 17.62
C LEU A 210 -34.69 -19.60 17.61
N PHE A 211 -35.69 -18.78 17.91
CA PHE A 211 -35.55 -17.33 17.96
C PHE A 211 -34.58 -16.87 19.05
N LEU A 212 -34.66 -17.45 20.25
CA LEU A 212 -33.76 -17.18 21.37
C LEU A 212 -32.29 -17.45 21.04
N TYR A 213 -32.00 -18.45 20.20
CA TYR A 213 -30.64 -18.79 19.81
C TYR A 213 -30.26 -18.28 18.41
N MET A 214 -31.07 -17.42 17.79
CA MET A 214 -30.68 -16.69 16.58
C MET A 214 -30.04 -15.34 16.94
N PRO A 215 -29.01 -14.89 16.22
CA PRO A 215 -28.46 -13.55 16.40
C PRO A 215 -29.45 -12.44 16.09
N TYR A 216 -29.31 -11.28 16.75
CA TYR A 216 -30.24 -10.16 16.57
C TYR A 216 -30.37 -9.67 15.11
N GLU A 217 -29.29 -9.65 14.34
CA GLU A 217 -29.36 -9.26 12.92
C GLU A 217 -30.21 -10.23 12.10
N THR A 218 -30.16 -11.53 12.42
CA THR A 218 -31.04 -12.56 11.83
C THR A 218 -32.48 -12.36 12.31
N ARG A 219 -32.68 -12.17 13.62
CA ARG A 219 -34.00 -11.95 14.21
C ARG A 219 -34.75 -10.77 13.59
N ARG A 220 -34.06 -9.69 13.17
CA ARG A 220 -34.66 -8.48 12.52
C ARG A 220 -35.32 -8.70 11.17
N LEU A 221 -35.10 -9.86 10.57
CA LEU A 221 -35.60 -10.23 9.25
C LEU A 221 -36.40 -11.53 9.29
N PHE A 222 -36.19 -12.34 10.32
CA PHE A 222 -36.83 -13.62 10.49
C PHE A 222 -38.36 -13.50 10.56
N GLY A 223 -39.07 -14.44 9.95
CA GLY A 223 -40.52 -14.51 10.00
C GLY A 223 -40.96 -15.96 9.91
N ALA A 224 -42.12 -16.27 10.46
CA ALA A 224 -42.60 -17.64 10.51
C ALA A 224 -44.12 -17.76 10.54
N THR A 225 -44.61 -18.96 10.22
CA THR A 225 -46.02 -19.32 10.37
C THR A 225 -46.16 -20.74 10.94
N THR A 226 -47.08 -20.93 11.91
CA THR A 226 -47.19 -22.17 12.70
C THR A 226 -47.93 -23.31 12.01
N PHE A 227 -48.59 -23.06 10.88
CA PHE A 227 -49.25 -24.13 10.11
C PHE A 227 -49.53 -23.70 8.67
N HIS A 228 -49.36 -24.64 7.74
CA HIS A 228 -49.84 -24.56 6.38
C HIS A 228 -50.15 -25.98 5.88
N ASN A 229 -51.09 -26.15 4.94
CA ASN A 229 -51.44 -27.49 4.44
C ASN A 229 -50.35 -28.08 3.52
N GLU A 230 -49.58 -27.24 2.84
CA GLU A 230 -48.47 -27.65 1.98
C GLU A 230 -47.38 -26.58 1.89
N PRO A 231 -46.14 -26.91 1.48
CA PRO A 231 -45.09 -25.90 1.30
C PRO A 231 -45.47 -24.80 0.30
N GLU A 232 -45.39 -23.54 0.72
CA GLU A 232 -45.62 -22.35 -0.11
C GLU A 232 -44.51 -21.30 0.09
N ILE A 233 -44.21 -20.53 -0.96
CA ILE A 233 -43.27 -19.41 -0.88
C ILE A 233 -44.07 -18.16 -0.52
N MET A 234 -44.04 -17.80 0.77
CA MET A 234 -44.62 -16.54 1.27
C MET A 234 -43.51 -15.50 1.45
N GLU A 235 -43.80 -14.24 1.11
CA GLU A 235 -42.88 -13.12 1.33
C GLU A 235 -42.73 -12.86 2.84
N ASN A 236 -41.52 -12.52 3.30
CA ASN A 236 -41.19 -12.26 4.71
C ASN A 236 -41.41 -13.44 5.70
N VAL A 237 -41.78 -14.63 5.23
CA VAL A 237 -41.89 -15.85 6.04
C VAL A 237 -40.71 -16.76 5.69
N HIS A 238 -39.84 -17.06 6.65
CA HIS A 238 -38.66 -17.91 6.47
C HIS A 238 -38.90 -19.34 6.95
N VAL A 239 -39.67 -19.51 8.03
CA VAL A 239 -40.04 -20.83 8.56
C VAL A 239 -41.53 -21.07 8.38
N MET A 240 -41.88 -22.22 7.84
CA MET A 240 -43.27 -22.63 7.69
C MET A 240 -43.43 -24.07 8.19
N PHE A 241 -44.30 -24.24 9.18
CA PHE A 241 -44.72 -25.56 9.59
C PHE A 241 -45.80 -26.07 8.63
N VAL A 242 -45.65 -27.30 8.15
CA VAL A 242 -46.54 -27.87 7.14
C VAL A 242 -47.12 -29.20 7.59
N GLU A 243 -48.29 -29.53 7.05
CA GLU A 243 -48.97 -30.79 7.34
C GLU A 243 -48.07 -32.01 7.03
N GLN A 244 -48.15 -33.05 7.87
CA GLN A 244 -47.35 -34.26 7.70
C GLN A 244 -47.60 -34.91 6.34
N GLY A 245 -46.53 -35.29 5.63
CA GLY A 245 -46.61 -35.89 4.30
C GLY A 245 -46.91 -34.91 3.15
N SER A 246 -47.03 -33.61 3.43
CA SER A 246 -47.21 -32.59 2.38
C SER A 246 -45.92 -32.20 1.65
N ILE A 247 -44.74 -32.45 2.26
CA ILE A 247 -43.44 -32.12 1.67
C ILE A 247 -43.15 -33.04 0.48
N ARG A 248 -43.17 -32.46 -0.73
CA ARG A 248 -42.83 -33.15 -1.99
C ARG A 248 -41.59 -32.51 -2.59
N LEU A 249 -40.47 -33.23 -2.61
CA LEU A 249 -39.16 -32.69 -3.04
C LEU A 249 -39.11 -32.19 -4.49
N ARG A 250 -40.03 -32.63 -5.36
CA ARG A 250 -40.16 -32.14 -6.74
C ARG A 250 -41.05 -30.90 -6.89
N ASN A 251 -41.63 -30.40 -5.81
CA ASN A 251 -42.42 -29.17 -5.81
C ASN A 251 -41.47 -27.98 -5.96
N LYS A 252 -41.76 -27.04 -6.87
CA LYS A 252 -41.00 -25.80 -7.05
C LYS A 252 -40.89 -24.96 -5.79
N ALA A 253 -41.88 -25.03 -4.89
CA ALA A 253 -41.83 -24.33 -3.61
C ALA A 253 -40.75 -24.91 -2.66
N VAL A 254 -40.40 -26.19 -2.83
CA VAL A 254 -39.44 -26.92 -1.99
C VAL A 254 -38.05 -27.02 -2.63
N GLU A 255 -38.00 -26.95 -3.95
CA GLU A 255 -36.75 -27.03 -4.71
C GLU A 255 -35.75 -25.95 -4.23
N ASN A 256 -34.53 -26.37 -3.90
CA ASN A 256 -33.47 -25.53 -3.34
C ASN A 256 -33.78 -24.86 -1.99
N GLN A 257 -34.79 -25.36 -1.25
CA GLN A 257 -35.12 -24.94 0.12
C GLN A 257 -34.70 -25.99 1.15
N PHE A 258 -34.76 -25.64 2.42
CA PHE A 258 -34.51 -26.58 3.51
C PHE A 258 -35.81 -27.28 3.92
N THR A 259 -35.74 -28.58 4.14
CA THR A 259 -36.89 -29.37 4.62
C THR A 259 -36.49 -30.25 5.78
N PHE A 260 -37.37 -30.30 6.77
CA PHE A 260 -37.23 -31.11 7.98
C PHE A 260 -38.54 -31.87 8.21
N ASP A 261 -38.58 -33.12 7.75
CA ASP A 261 -39.64 -34.05 8.13
C ASP A 261 -39.18 -34.82 9.37
N LEU A 262 -39.44 -34.24 10.54
CA LEU A 262 -39.03 -34.76 11.83
C LEU A 262 -39.70 -36.10 12.14
N SER A 263 -40.90 -36.33 11.61
CA SER A 263 -41.64 -37.58 11.81
C SER A 263 -41.04 -38.77 11.06
N GLN A 264 -40.33 -38.50 9.95
CA GLN A 264 -39.70 -39.52 9.11
C GLN A 264 -38.17 -39.52 9.20
N ASP A 265 -37.61 -38.68 10.06
CA ASP A 265 -36.16 -38.47 10.19
C ASP A 265 -35.48 -38.08 8.86
N LYS A 266 -36.13 -37.20 8.07
CA LYS A 266 -35.64 -36.77 6.75
C LYS A 266 -35.34 -35.28 6.71
N ILE A 267 -34.10 -34.95 6.42
CA ILE A 267 -33.61 -33.57 6.24
C ILE A 267 -33.03 -33.43 4.84
N ASN A 268 -33.44 -32.40 4.09
CA ASN A 268 -32.93 -32.15 2.73
C ASN A 268 -32.56 -30.68 2.53
N GLY A 269 -31.68 -30.44 1.54
CA GLY A 269 -31.24 -29.10 1.14
C GLY A 269 -30.13 -28.51 2.02
N LEU A 270 -29.73 -29.24 3.07
CA LEU A 270 -28.74 -28.81 4.06
C LEU A 270 -27.34 -29.31 3.71
N ASN A 271 -26.35 -28.41 3.69
CA ASN A 271 -24.94 -28.77 3.68
C ASN A 271 -24.35 -28.39 5.04
N PHE A 272 -24.49 -29.29 6.01
CA PHE A 272 -24.10 -29.06 7.40
C PHE A 272 -22.93 -29.95 7.77
N LYS A 273 -21.91 -29.35 8.36
CA LYS A 273 -20.75 -30.03 8.94
C LYS A 273 -20.55 -29.50 10.33
N GLU A 274 -20.72 -30.37 11.31
CA GLU A 274 -20.79 -29.97 12.71
C GLU A 274 -19.45 -29.40 13.22
N GLU A 275 -18.34 -29.88 12.68
CA GLU A 275 -16.98 -29.42 13.00
C GLU A 275 -16.66 -27.99 12.54
N GLU A 276 -17.49 -27.38 11.68
CA GLU A 276 -17.27 -26.03 11.14
C GLU A 276 -18.05 -24.94 11.93
N HIS A 277 -18.72 -25.29 13.03
CA HIS A 277 -19.75 -24.43 13.64
C HIS A 277 -19.69 -24.32 15.17
N ASP A 278 -18.62 -23.72 15.70
CA ASP A 278 -18.43 -23.48 17.14
C ASP A 278 -19.57 -22.70 17.80
N TYR A 279 -20.18 -21.73 17.09
CA TYR A 279 -21.33 -20.98 17.61
C TYR A 279 -22.54 -21.89 17.89
N LEU A 280 -22.77 -22.91 17.06
CA LEU A 280 -23.92 -23.81 17.25
C LEU A 280 -23.70 -24.78 18.40
N HIS A 281 -22.45 -25.18 18.66
CA HIS A 281 -22.09 -25.90 19.89
C HIS A 281 -22.38 -25.04 21.12
N PHE A 282 -21.89 -23.81 21.13
CA PHE A 282 -22.14 -22.85 22.20
C PHE A 282 -23.64 -22.58 22.43
N ALA A 283 -24.41 -22.39 21.36
CA ALA A 283 -25.86 -22.19 21.45
C ALA A 283 -26.59 -23.41 22.00
N TYR A 284 -26.16 -24.62 21.63
CA TYR A 284 -26.75 -25.84 22.18
C TYR A 284 -26.38 -26.05 23.66
N GLU A 285 -25.13 -25.78 24.05
CA GLU A 285 -24.73 -25.83 25.47
C GLU A 285 -25.56 -24.87 26.32
N ALA A 286 -25.75 -23.64 25.85
CA ALA A 286 -26.62 -22.66 26.49
C ALA A 286 -28.08 -23.13 26.61
N LEU A 287 -28.61 -23.81 25.57
CA LEU A 287 -29.92 -24.48 25.63
C LEU A 287 -29.95 -25.60 26.68
N VAL A 288 -28.89 -26.39 26.80
CA VAL A 288 -28.78 -27.46 27.80
C VAL A 288 -28.82 -26.87 29.21
N THR A 289 -28.08 -25.80 29.46
CA THR A 289 -27.99 -25.11 30.76
C THR A 289 -29.10 -24.10 31.02
N ALA A 290 -30.07 -23.96 30.10
CA ALA A 290 -31.17 -22.99 30.19
C ALA A 290 -30.67 -21.54 30.38
N THR A 291 -29.64 -21.17 29.61
CA THR A 291 -28.97 -19.87 29.65
C THR A 291 -29.27 -19.08 28.38
N GLU A 292 -29.65 -17.82 28.52
CA GLU A 292 -29.85 -16.91 27.38
C GLU A 292 -28.50 -16.38 26.85
N LEU A 293 -28.44 -16.04 25.57
CA LEU A 293 -27.22 -15.56 24.90
C LEU A 293 -27.21 -14.04 24.67
N ASP A 294 -28.01 -13.29 25.42
CA ASP A 294 -28.20 -11.85 25.22
C ASP A 294 -26.87 -11.07 25.29
N GLU A 295 -25.99 -11.40 26.25
CA GLU A 295 -24.68 -10.76 26.38
C GLU A 295 -23.82 -10.98 25.12
N PHE A 296 -23.81 -12.21 24.60
CA PHE A 296 -23.10 -12.56 23.37
C PHE A 296 -23.69 -11.82 22.16
N PHE A 297 -25.02 -11.71 22.05
CA PHE A 297 -25.63 -11.00 20.94
C PHE A 297 -25.39 -9.49 21.00
N ILE A 298 -25.44 -8.88 22.18
CA ILE A 298 -25.05 -7.47 22.37
C ILE A 298 -23.59 -7.23 21.98
N TYR A 299 -22.69 -8.15 22.34
CA TYR A 299 -21.30 -8.13 21.90
C TYR A 299 -21.20 -8.19 20.37
N CYS A 300 -21.92 -9.13 19.73
CA CYS A 300 -21.95 -9.27 18.28
C CYS A 300 -22.41 -7.99 17.59
N GLU A 301 -23.48 -7.36 18.06
CA GLU A 301 -23.99 -6.12 17.45
C GLU A 301 -22.94 -5.00 17.42
N ARG A 302 -22.19 -4.86 18.51
CA ARG A 302 -21.09 -3.87 18.59
C ARG A 302 -19.98 -4.24 17.62
N ALA A 303 -19.55 -5.51 17.62
CA ALA A 303 -18.49 -6.01 16.75
C ALA A 303 -18.84 -5.94 15.25
N LEU A 304 -20.12 -6.05 14.90
CA LEU A 304 -20.63 -6.02 13.52
C LEU A 304 -20.78 -4.59 12.95
N LYS A 305 -20.58 -3.54 13.75
CA LYS A 305 -20.73 -2.16 13.28
C LYS A 305 -19.88 -1.85 12.04
N GLY A 306 -20.52 -1.29 11.01
CA GLY A 306 -19.85 -0.86 9.78
C GLY A 306 -19.58 -1.97 8.76
N LEU A 307 -19.93 -3.23 9.06
CA LEU A 307 -19.95 -4.30 8.08
C LEU A 307 -21.23 -4.26 7.23
N ASP A 308 -21.18 -4.85 6.04
CA ASP A 308 -22.33 -4.94 5.14
C ASP A 308 -23.38 -5.96 5.62
N LYS A 309 -24.58 -5.87 5.04
CA LYS A 309 -25.73 -6.70 5.44
C LYS A 309 -25.46 -8.20 5.26
N GLN A 310 -24.78 -8.63 4.19
CA GLN A 310 -24.56 -10.05 3.95
C GLN A 310 -23.62 -10.62 5.01
N THR A 311 -22.50 -9.94 5.27
CA THR A 311 -21.53 -10.36 6.30
C THR A 311 -22.17 -10.47 7.68
N LYS A 312 -23.10 -9.56 8.02
CA LYS A 312 -23.85 -9.57 9.29
C LYS A 312 -24.82 -10.74 9.45
N LEU A 313 -25.27 -11.35 8.36
CA LEU A 313 -26.26 -12.43 8.40
C LEU A 313 -25.63 -13.83 8.28
N THR A 314 -24.40 -13.90 7.81
CA THR A 314 -23.66 -15.15 7.58
C THR A 314 -23.27 -15.84 8.89
N ILE A 315 -23.52 -17.15 9.00
CA ILE A 315 -23.24 -17.92 10.22
C ILE A 315 -21.75 -17.99 10.57
N GLN A 316 -20.86 -18.02 9.57
CA GLN A 316 -19.40 -18.01 9.77
C GLN A 316 -18.95 -16.79 10.57
N THR A 317 -19.62 -15.65 10.40
CA THR A 317 -19.33 -14.44 11.17
C THR A 317 -19.56 -14.66 12.66
N TYR A 318 -20.61 -15.41 13.03
CA TYR A 318 -20.94 -15.71 14.42
C TYR A 318 -20.04 -16.79 15.02
N ASN A 319 -19.56 -17.76 14.21
CA ASN A 319 -18.47 -18.65 14.64
C ASN A 319 -17.23 -17.84 15.03
N SER A 320 -16.80 -16.93 14.17
CA SER A 320 -15.67 -16.04 14.45
C SER A 320 -15.89 -15.16 15.69
N LEU A 321 -17.07 -14.56 15.82
CA LEU A 321 -17.38 -13.71 16.97
C LEU A 321 -17.46 -14.50 18.29
N PHE A 322 -17.91 -15.76 18.26
CA PHE A 322 -17.88 -16.64 19.41
C PHE A 322 -16.45 -16.85 19.93
N LEU A 323 -15.49 -17.14 19.04
CA LEU A 323 -14.09 -17.32 19.43
C LEU A 323 -13.51 -16.06 20.09
N LEU A 324 -13.78 -14.88 19.51
CA LEU A 324 -13.34 -13.61 20.08
C LEU A 324 -14.05 -13.27 21.40
N PHE A 325 -15.33 -13.61 21.54
CA PHE A 325 -16.08 -13.44 22.78
C PHE A 325 -15.50 -14.29 23.92
N TYR A 326 -15.08 -15.52 23.63
CA TYR A 326 -14.44 -16.39 24.62
C TYR A 326 -13.11 -15.80 25.12
N MET A 327 -12.33 -15.20 24.21
CA MET A 327 -11.11 -14.47 24.56
C MET A 327 -11.38 -13.24 25.43
N GLU A 328 -12.46 -12.51 25.18
CA GLU A 328 -12.88 -11.38 26.02
C GLU A 328 -13.12 -11.81 27.47
N LYS A 329 -13.54 -13.06 27.69
CA LYS A 329 -13.68 -13.69 29.01
C LYS A 329 -12.39 -14.30 29.56
N LEU A 330 -11.23 -13.97 28.98
CA LEU A 330 -9.90 -14.45 29.36
C LEU A 330 -9.69 -15.96 29.18
N ASP A 331 -10.47 -16.60 28.30
CA ASP A 331 -10.19 -17.95 27.85
C ASP A 331 -9.46 -17.92 26.50
N TYR A 332 -8.24 -18.42 26.51
CA TYR A 332 -7.32 -18.34 25.37
C TYR A 332 -7.16 -19.67 24.65
N TYR A 333 -8.01 -20.66 24.92
CA TYR A 333 -7.92 -22.00 24.32
C TYR A 333 -7.80 -21.93 22.78
N PHE A 334 -8.70 -21.18 22.13
CA PHE A 334 -8.69 -21.05 20.66
C PHE A 334 -7.51 -20.23 20.14
N TYR A 335 -7.11 -19.21 20.90
CA TYR A 335 -5.94 -18.40 20.56
C TYR A 335 -4.65 -19.22 20.62
N ASP A 336 -4.49 -20.08 21.64
CA ASP A 336 -3.32 -20.93 21.80
C ASP A 336 -3.25 -22.02 20.72
N ASN A 337 -4.39 -22.45 20.19
CA ASN A 337 -4.46 -23.40 19.07
C ASN A 337 -4.03 -22.77 17.73
N ASP A 338 -4.48 -21.54 17.44
CA ASP A 338 -4.07 -20.80 16.24
C ASP A 338 -4.02 -19.28 16.47
N LYS A 339 -2.83 -18.81 16.86
CA LYS A 339 -2.54 -17.40 17.14
C LYS A 339 -2.70 -16.50 15.92
N VAL A 340 -2.33 -17.00 14.74
CA VAL A 340 -2.32 -16.22 13.50
C VAL A 340 -3.75 -16.04 13.01
N ALA A 341 -4.53 -17.13 12.92
CA ALA A 341 -5.93 -17.06 12.49
C ALA A 341 -6.78 -16.16 13.41
N THR A 342 -6.49 -16.17 14.71
CA THR A 342 -7.17 -15.30 15.67
C THR A 342 -6.89 -13.81 15.41
N LEU A 343 -5.63 -13.44 15.13
CA LEU A 343 -5.29 -12.06 14.78
C LEU A 343 -5.87 -11.64 13.41
N GLU A 344 -5.89 -12.55 12.42
CA GLU A 344 -6.56 -12.30 11.13
C GLU A 344 -8.03 -11.98 11.32
N MET A 345 -8.72 -12.79 12.13
CA MET A 345 -10.12 -12.61 12.48
C MET A 345 -10.35 -11.26 13.17
N LEU A 346 -9.50 -10.92 14.15
CA LEU A 346 -9.59 -9.65 14.86
C LEU A 346 -9.39 -8.44 13.91
N LEU A 347 -8.43 -8.54 12.99
CA LEU A 347 -8.18 -7.52 11.98
C LEU A 347 -9.41 -7.29 11.09
N VAL A 348 -10.07 -8.34 10.61
CA VAL A 348 -11.28 -8.24 9.76
C VAL A 348 -12.35 -7.37 10.43
N PHE A 349 -12.61 -7.58 11.72
CA PHE A 349 -13.62 -6.79 12.43
C PHE A 349 -13.14 -5.36 12.76
N LEU A 350 -11.87 -5.16 13.09
CA LEU A 350 -11.33 -3.84 13.45
C LEU A 350 -11.20 -2.88 12.26
N GLN A 351 -11.01 -3.39 11.03
CA GLN A 351 -10.87 -2.56 9.83
C GLN A 351 -12.00 -1.54 9.61
N LYS A 352 -13.20 -1.80 10.14
CA LYS A 352 -14.36 -0.91 10.05
C LYS A 352 -14.79 -0.43 11.43
N LYS A 353 -14.88 0.89 11.61
CA LYS A 353 -15.40 1.54 12.82
C LYS A 353 -14.74 1.05 14.13
N HIS A 354 -13.42 0.77 14.15
CA HIS A 354 -12.71 0.29 15.36
C HIS A 354 -13.00 1.12 16.62
N ARG A 355 -13.16 2.44 16.50
CA ARG A 355 -13.45 3.34 17.63
C ARG A 355 -14.78 3.05 18.33
N GLU A 356 -15.71 2.38 17.64
CA GLU A 356 -16.99 1.95 18.20
C GLU A 356 -16.97 0.48 18.69
N LYS A 357 -15.82 -0.20 18.62
CA LYS A 357 -15.62 -1.64 18.92
C LYS A 357 -14.56 -1.81 20.01
N LEU A 358 -14.80 -1.20 21.18
CA LEU A 358 -13.80 -1.09 22.24
C LEU A 358 -13.39 -2.47 22.81
N GLU A 359 -14.31 -3.43 22.82
CA GLU A 359 -14.10 -4.79 23.27
C GLU A 359 -13.06 -5.51 22.40
N LEU A 360 -13.12 -5.34 21.08
CA LEU A 360 -12.14 -5.91 20.15
C LEU A 360 -10.76 -5.26 20.27
N VAL A 361 -10.73 -3.94 20.46
CA VAL A 361 -9.48 -3.22 20.75
C VAL A 361 -8.88 -3.71 22.08
N HIS A 362 -9.72 -4.00 23.07
CA HIS A 362 -9.30 -4.56 24.35
C HIS A 362 -8.70 -5.96 24.20
N ILE A 363 -9.31 -6.84 23.40
CA ILE A 363 -8.75 -8.17 23.07
C ILE A 363 -7.36 -8.02 22.46
N PHE A 364 -7.17 -7.12 21.48
CA PHE A 364 -5.84 -6.90 20.88
C PHE A 364 -4.80 -6.52 21.93
N LYS A 365 -5.15 -5.61 22.86
CA LYS A 365 -4.28 -5.21 23.96
C LYS A 365 -3.96 -6.39 24.89
N GLN A 366 -4.96 -7.17 25.28
CA GLN A 366 -4.76 -8.34 26.14
C GLN A 366 -3.83 -9.37 25.50
N VAL A 367 -3.95 -9.59 24.19
CA VAL A 367 -3.08 -10.49 23.43
C VAL A 367 -1.63 -10.01 23.47
N LEU A 368 -1.37 -8.72 23.22
CA LEU A 368 -0.02 -8.16 23.32
C LEU A 368 0.56 -8.27 24.73
N HIS A 369 -0.26 -8.03 25.76
CA HIS A 369 0.17 -8.14 27.16
C HIS A 369 0.48 -9.58 27.57
N ARG A 370 -0.36 -10.54 27.15
CA ARG A 370 -0.19 -11.96 27.44
C ARG A 370 1.08 -12.53 26.83
N GLU A 371 1.33 -12.23 25.55
CA GLU A 371 2.50 -12.75 24.86
C GLU A 371 3.79 -12.08 25.35
N GLU A 372 3.72 -10.79 25.72
CA GLU A 372 4.84 -9.87 25.98
C GLU A 372 5.79 -9.67 24.78
N LEU A 373 6.12 -10.75 24.06
CA LEU A 373 6.91 -10.84 22.84
C LEU A 373 6.61 -12.18 22.13
N MET A 374 6.83 -12.25 20.82
CA MET A 374 6.52 -13.48 20.06
C MET A 374 7.71 -14.46 19.98
N LYS A 375 7.65 -15.58 20.71
CA LYS A 375 8.76 -16.56 20.85
C LYS A 375 8.79 -17.68 19.81
N ASP A 376 7.70 -17.88 19.06
CA ASP A 376 7.62 -18.97 18.08
C ASP A 376 8.13 -18.51 16.70
N ALA A 377 9.32 -19.00 16.35
CA ALA A 377 10.00 -18.66 15.10
C ALA A 377 9.23 -19.10 13.85
N SER A 378 8.35 -20.12 13.97
CA SER A 378 7.59 -20.65 12.82
C SER A 378 6.50 -19.69 12.35
N ILE A 379 5.96 -18.86 13.25
CA ILE A 379 4.83 -17.96 12.98
C ILE A 379 5.13 -16.48 13.22
N VAL A 380 6.27 -16.13 13.83
CA VAL A 380 6.61 -14.74 14.20
C VAL A 380 6.48 -13.74 13.05
N GLN A 381 6.83 -14.13 11.83
CA GLN A 381 6.74 -13.24 10.67
C GLN A 381 5.30 -12.89 10.32
N ASP A 382 4.39 -13.86 10.32
CA ASP A 382 2.98 -13.65 10.00
C ASP A 382 2.26 -12.97 11.16
N TYR A 383 2.59 -13.37 12.38
CA TYR A 383 2.11 -12.72 13.60
C TYR A 383 2.48 -11.22 13.61
N LEU A 384 3.75 -10.88 13.34
CA LEU A 384 4.20 -9.49 13.31
C LEU A 384 3.52 -8.67 12.22
N LYS A 385 3.31 -9.24 11.02
CA LYS A 385 2.55 -8.55 9.95
C LYS A 385 1.15 -8.20 10.42
N LEU A 386 0.45 -9.13 11.08
CA LEU A 386 -0.91 -8.89 11.56
C LEU A 386 -0.95 -7.86 12.69
N VAL A 387 -0.01 -7.91 13.64
CA VAL A 387 0.14 -6.88 14.67
C VAL A 387 0.33 -5.49 14.03
N LEU A 388 1.17 -5.39 12.99
CA LEU A 388 1.42 -4.15 12.27
C LEU A 388 0.20 -3.67 11.46
N GLU A 389 -0.55 -4.57 10.84
CA GLU A 389 -1.80 -4.24 10.14
C GLU A 389 -2.90 -3.78 11.11
N ILE A 390 -3.02 -4.41 12.28
CA ILE A 390 -3.94 -3.95 13.34
C ILE A 390 -3.47 -2.59 13.86
N GLN A 391 -2.15 -2.38 14.04
CA GLN A 391 -1.59 -1.12 14.52
C GLN A 391 -1.91 0.07 13.62
N LYS A 392 -1.89 -0.12 12.28
CA LYS A 392 -2.33 0.92 11.32
C LYS A 392 -3.76 1.40 11.56
N VAL A 393 -4.60 0.57 12.19
CA VAL A 393 -6.02 0.86 12.43
C VAL A 393 -6.25 1.36 13.85
N VAL A 394 -5.62 0.72 14.85
CA VAL A 394 -5.91 0.94 16.27
C VAL A 394 -4.99 1.98 16.92
N GLU A 395 -3.76 2.14 16.43
CA GLU A 395 -2.75 3.07 16.96
C GLU A 395 -2.50 2.89 18.48
N HIS A 396 -2.24 1.65 18.92
CA HIS A 396 -2.02 1.33 20.32
C HIS A 396 -0.56 1.51 20.74
N VAL A 397 -0.34 2.01 21.97
CA VAL A 397 1.01 2.35 22.48
C VAL A 397 1.87 1.12 22.78
N ASP A 398 1.28 0.04 23.30
CA ASP A 398 1.99 -1.17 23.71
C ASP A 398 2.61 -1.96 22.53
N VAL A 399 2.21 -1.67 21.29
CA VAL A 399 2.71 -2.38 20.10
C VAL A 399 4.21 -2.15 19.91
N VAL A 400 4.71 -0.93 20.19
CA VAL A 400 6.13 -0.61 20.02
C VAL A 400 6.99 -1.47 20.94
N GLU A 401 6.61 -1.56 22.22
CA GLU A 401 7.33 -2.38 23.21
C GLU A 401 7.31 -3.87 22.83
N PHE A 402 6.15 -4.39 22.41
CA PHE A 402 6.02 -5.77 21.94
C PHE A 402 6.94 -6.08 20.75
N ILE A 403 6.99 -5.21 19.74
CA ILE A 403 7.86 -5.37 18.56
C ILE A 403 9.32 -5.34 18.98
N VAL A 404 9.70 -4.39 19.84
CA VAL A 404 11.07 -4.24 20.33
C VAL A 404 11.54 -5.50 21.04
N LYS A 405 10.75 -6.01 22.00
CA LYS A 405 11.07 -7.25 22.72
C LYS A 405 11.12 -8.45 21.79
N THR A 406 10.25 -8.52 20.79
CA THR A 406 10.24 -9.59 19.80
C THR A 406 11.51 -9.57 18.95
N ILE A 407 11.92 -8.41 18.43
CA ILE A 407 13.16 -8.27 17.66
C ILE A 407 14.38 -8.59 18.53
N ALA A 408 14.41 -8.10 19.77
CA ALA A 408 15.50 -8.37 20.72
C ALA A 408 15.63 -9.86 21.06
N TYR A 409 14.51 -10.58 21.17
CA TYR A 409 14.53 -12.01 21.45
C TYR A 409 15.23 -12.83 20.35
N TYR A 410 15.13 -12.42 19.09
CA TYR A 410 15.77 -13.10 17.96
C TYR A 410 17.13 -12.50 17.58
N GLU A 411 17.75 -11.69 18.44
CA GLU A 411 19.08 -11.15 18.19
C GLU A 411 20.08 -12.27 17.84
N GLY A 412 20.85 -12.07 16.76
CA GLY A 412 21.79 -13.07 16.24
C GLY A 412 21.16 -14.20 15.42
N GLU A 413 19.83 -14.32 15.36
CA GLU A 413 19.15 -15.33 14.56
C GLU A 413 18.81 -14.83 13.14
N ALA A 414 18.73 -15.77 12.18
CA ALA A 414 18.43 -15.45 10.78
C ALA A 414 17.06 -14.77 10.60
N VAL A 415 16.08 -15.08 11.47
CA VAL A 415 14.72 -14.52 11.38
C VAL A 415 14.68 -13.03 11.74
N CYS A 416 15.59 -12.53 12.58
CA CYS A 416 15.61 -11.13 13.01
C CYS A 416 15.73 -10.16 11.83
N GLN A 417 16.56 -10.49 10.83
CA GLN A 417 16.67 -9.70 9.61
C GLN A 417 15.33 -9.63 8.85
N SER A 418 14.58 -10.72 8.79
CA SER A 418 13.24 -10.75 8.18
C SER A 418 12.25 -9.88 8.96
N LEU A 419 12.32 -9.86 10.30
CA LEU A 419 11.47 -9.00 11.13
C LEU A 419 11.72 -7.51 10.86
N TRP A 420 12.99 -7.10 10.75
CA TRP A 420 13.35 -5.73 10.35
C TRP A 420 12.81 -5.38 8.96
N GLN A 421 12.95 -6.28 7.98
CA GLN A 421 12.42 -6.07 6.62
C GLN A 421 10.89 -5.95 6.57
N ILE A 422 10.19 -6.67 7.46
CA ILE A 422 8.74 -6.52 7.62
C ILE A 422 8.44 -5.13 8.19
N LEU A 423 9.11 -4.75 9.28
CA LEU A 423 8.90 -3.47 9.96
C LEU A 423 9.18 -2.27 9.06
N GLU A 424 10.23 -2.31 8.22
CA GLU A 424 10.56 -1.24 7.26
C GLU A 424 9.41 -0.89 6.29
N LYS A 425 8.43 -1.79 6.09
CA LYS A 425 7.23 -1.54 5.26
C LYS A 425 6.16 -0.71 5.98
N TYR A 426 6.36 -0.40 7.26
CA TYR A 426 5.43 0.34 8.13
C TYR A 426 6.15 1.57 8.71
N PRO A 427 6.30 2.67 7.94
CA PRO A 427 7.21 3.77 8.29
C PRO A 427 6.96 4.39 9.67
N ASP A 428 5.71 4.60 10.05
CA ASP A 428 5.35 5.24 11.33
C ASP A 428 5.73 4.36 12.53
N THR A 429 5.38 3.07 12.48
CA THR A 429 5.75 2.13 13.55
C THR A 429 7.25 1.86 13.56
N TYR A 430 7.88 1.76 12.39
CA TYR A 430 9.33 1.62 12.26
C TYR A 430 10.08 2.79 12.90
N GLN A 431 9.61 4.02 12.68
CA GLN A 431 10.14 5.21 13.34
C GLN A 431 10.01 5.13 14.86
N GLN A 432 8.83 4.75 15.37
CA GLN A 432 8.59 4.62 16.80
C GLN A 432 9.50 3.57 17.44
N VAL A 433 9.68 2.42 16.78
CA VAL A 433 10.59 1.35 17.24
C VAL A 433 12.04 1.83 17.29
N LEU A 434 12.53 2.49 16.24
CA LEU A 434 13.91 3.00 16.21
C LEU A 434 14.15 4.12 17.23
N SER A 435 13.16 4.97 17.49
CA SER A 435 13.24 5.98 18.54
C SER A 435 13.32 5.29 19.90
N TYR A 436 12.40 4.36 20.17
CA TYR A 436 12.32 3.64 21.44
C TYR A 436 13.60 2.87 21.74
N MET A 437 14.15 2.13 20.77
CA MET A 437 15.41 1.40 20.97
C MET A 437 16.60 2.34 21.18
N SER A 438 16.68 3.46 20.46
CA SER A 438 17.78 4.42 20.60
C SER A 438 17.84 5.09 21.97
N ASP A 439 16.69 5.25 22.63
CA ASP A 439 16.59 5.89 23.95
C ASP A 439 17.01 4.95 25.10
N ILE A 440 17.12 3.64 24.84
CA ILE A 440 17.36 2.62 25.86
C ILE A 440 18.68 1.89 25.59
N PHE A 441 19.67 2.11 26.47
CA PHE A 441 21.03 1.59 26.32
C PHE A 441 21.12 0.06 26.12
N SER A 442 20.19 -0.72 26.68
CA SER A 442 20.20 -2.18 26.57
C SER A 442 19.98 -2.70 25.14
N TYR A 443 19.45 -1.88 24.23
CA TYR A 443 19.24 -2.26 22.83
C TYR A 443 20.36 -1.78 21.89
N ALA A 444 21.45 -1.25 22.44
CA ALA A 444 22.56 -0.73 21.64
C ALA A 444 23.12 -1.78 20.67
N GLU A 445 23.42 -2.99 21.15
CA GLU A 445 24.00 -4.09 20.34
C GLU A 445 23.10 -4.47 19.14
N ILE A 446 21.79 -4.61 19.38
CA ILE A 446 20.80 -4.88 18.33
C ILE A 446 20.78 -3.79 17.26
N ILE A 447 20.81 -2.51 17.66
CA ILE A 447 20.90 -1.40 16.71
C ILE A 447 22.22 -1.46 15.95
N GLU A 448 23.36 -1.76 16.61
CA GLU A 448 24.64 -1.87 15.93
C GLU A 448 24.61 -2.95 14.85
N ASP A 449 24.03 -4.11 15.14
CA ASP A 449 23.91 -5.22 14.20
C ASP A 449 22.96 -4.90 13.04
N TYR A 450 21.83 -4.24 13.33
CA TYR A 450 20.95 -3.69 12.30
C TYR A 450 21.71 -2.72 11.38
N LEU A 451 22.49 -1.79 11.93
CA LEU A 451 23.28 -0.81 11.17
C LEU A 451 24.39 -1.49 10.35
N LYS A 452 25.08 -2.50 10.89
CA LYS A 452 26.07 -3.30 10.16
C LYS A 452 25.45 -3.95 8.92
N HIS A 453 24.23 -4.47 9.06
CA HIS A 453 23.48 -5.02 7.93
C HIS A 453 23.13 -3.94 6.89
N GLN A 454 22.53 -2.81 7.31
CA GLN A 454 22.16 -1.71 6.41
C GLN A 454 23.34 -1.10 5.65
N PHE A 455 24.54 -1.18 6.22
CA PHE A 455 25.78 -0.70 5.61
C PHE A 455 26.73 -1.85 5.26
N SER A 456 26.20 -3.03 4.96
CA SER A 456 26.99 -4.17 4.50
C SER A 456 27.74 -3.86 3.19
N PHE A 457 28.90 -4.51 3.00
CA PHE A 457 29.66 -4.44 1.75
C PHE A 457 28.97 -5.11 0.55
N GLN A 458 27.90 -5.88 0.80
CA GLN A 458 27.06 -6.46 -0.24
C GLN A 458 26.14 -5.42 -0.92
N HIS A 459 25.83 -4.32 -0.24
CA HIS A 459 24.99 -3.26 -0.79
C HIS A 459 25.77 -2.34 -1.73
N SER A 460 25.11 -1.88 -2.81
CA SER A 460 25.64 -0.87 -3.72
C SER A 460 25.76 0.50 -3.03
N LEU A 461 26.62 1.38 -3.55
CA LEU A 461 26.76 2.75 -3.05
C LEU A 461 25.41 3.48 -3.02
N SER A 462 24.62 3.38 -4.09
CA SER A 462 23.31 4.03 -4.16
C SER A 462 22.36 3.55 -3.05
N LYS A 463 22.35 2.24 -2.74
CA LYS A 463 21.55 1.69 -1.63
C LYS A 463 22.05 2.20 -0.27
N VAL A 464 23.36 2.27 -0.06
CA VAL A 464 23.97 2.83 1.16
C VAL A 464 23.57 4.30 1.34
N LEU A 465 23.65 5.11 0.28
CA LEU A 465 23.27 6.54 0.32
C LEU A 465 21.78 6.73 0.66
N ILE A 466 20.89 5.90 0.09
CA ILE A 466 19.46 5.88 0.42
C ILE A 466 19.25 5.48 1.88
N ASN A 467 19.93 4.45 2.36
CA ASN A 467 19.82 3.99 3.75
C ASN A 467 20.27 5.08 4.74
N ILE A 468 21.38 5.79 4.46
CA ILE A 468 21.85 6.94 5.27
C ILE A 468 20.75 8.00 5.35
N LYS A 469 20.20 8.41 4.20
CA LYS A 469 19.15 9.43 4.13
C LYS A 469 17.92 9.00 4.92
N ASN A 470 17.42 7.79 4.68
CA ASN A 470 16.19 7.31 5.31
C ASN A 470 16.34 7.22 6.82
N LEU A 471 17.44 6.67 7.32
CA LEU A 471 17.67 6.54 8.77
C LEU A 471 17.77 7.89 9.47
N LEU A 472 18.48 8.86 8.88
CA LEU A 472 18.56 10.22 9.43
C LEU A 472 17.21 10.95 9.40
N GLN A 473 16.40 10.75 8.35
CA GLN A 473 15.05 11.33 8.27
C GLN A 473 14.07 10.72 9.28
N ILE A 474 14.21 9.43 9.55
CA ILE A 474 13.35 8.71 10.49
C ILE A 474 13.70 9.04 11.93
N ASN A 475 14.99 9.06 12.27
CA ASN A 475 15.46 9.41 13.60
C ASN A 475 16.67 10.33 13.54
N SER A 476 16.47 11.62 13.85
CA SER A 476 17.51 12.64 13.82
C SER A 476 18.61 12.42 14.86
N SER A 477 18.38 11.61 15.91
CA SER A 477 19.41 11.26 16.88
C SER A 477 20.60 10.51 16.25
N PHE A 478 20.40 9.85 15.10
CA PHE A 478 21.49 9.21 14.36
C PHE A 478 22.55 10.20 13.86
N GLU A 479 22.23 11.50 13.76
CA GLU A 479 23.20 12.53 13.39
C GLU A 479 24.41 12.59 14.34
N HIS A 480 24.20 12.22 15.62
CA HIS A 480 25.24 12.22 16.65
C HIS A 480 25.56 10.83 17.20
N ASN A 481 24.92 9.78 16.67
CA ASN A 481 25.16 8.42 17.10
C ASN A 481 26.55 7.93 16.61
N GLY A 482 27.43 7.59 17.57
CA GLY A 482 28.81 7.22 17.27
C GLY A 482 28.94 5.97 16.38
N THR A 483 28.08 4.97 16.58
CA THR A 483 28.12 3.72 15.80
C THR A 483 27.59 3.94 14.38
N PHE A 484 26.52 4.71 14.22
CA PHE A 484 26.03 5.15 12.92
C PHE A 484 27.11 5.90 12.14
N LEU A 485 27.68 6.96 12.72
CA LEU A 485 28.74 7.77 12.11
C LEU A 485 29.95 6.93 11.71
N LYS A 486 30.41 6.03 12.59
CA LYS A 486 31.54 5.14 12.32
C LYS A 486 31.24 4.18 11.17
N SER A 487 30.04 3.59 11.15
CA SER A 487 29.64 2.59 10.15
C SER A 487 29.49 3.21 8.77
N THR A 488 28.77 4.33 8.66
CA THR A 488 28.59 5.04 7.39
C THR A 488 29.91 5.58 6.87
N LYS A 489 30.72 6.19 7.72
CA LYS A 489 32.07 6.66 7.36
C LYS A 489 32.92 5.54 6.78
N ASN A 490 33.09 4.44 7.53
CA ASN A 490 33.93 3.32 7.10
C ASN A 490 33.44 2.76 5.76
N ARG A 491 32.11 2.67 5.59
CA ARG A 491 31.50 2.17 4.37
C ARG A 491 31.76 3.08 3.16
N LEU A 492 31.65 4.39 3.31
CA LEU A 492 31.90 5.36 2.23
C LEU A 492 33.40 5.47 1.89
N VAL A 493 34.27 5.52 2.91
CA VAL A 493 35.74 5.50 2.74
C VAL A 493 36.17 4.23 1.98
N TYR A 494 35.54 3.09 2.25
CA TYR A 494 35.81 1.85 1.51
C TYR A 494 35.44 1.95 0.03
N GLU A 495 34.32 2.58 -0.33
CA GLU A 495 33.95 2.80 -1.75
C GLU A 495 35.02 3.61 -2.49
N VAL A 496 35.64 4.59 -1.82
CA VAL A 496 36.74 5.36 -2.38
C VAL A 496 37.99 4.50 -2.53
N LYS A 497 38.34 3.69 -1.52
CA LYS A 497 39.53 2.82 -1.54
C LYS A 497 39.50 1.75 -2.62
N LYS A 498 38.34 1.15 -2.87
CA LYS A 498 38.23 0.02 -3.80
C LYS A 498 38.15 0.44 -5.27
N ASN A 499 37.82 1.70 -5.55
CA ASN A 499 37.52 2.16 -6.91
C ASN A 499 38.79 2.70 -7.60
N SER A 500 38.96 2.36 -8.88
CA SER A 500 40.10 2.83 -9.68
C SER A 500 40.01 4.32 -10.06
N HIS A 501 38.81 4.91 -9.98
CA HIS A 501 38.53 6.32 -10.24
C HIS A 501 37.89 6.97 -9.00
N PRO A 502 38.67 7.22 -7.93
CA PRO A 502 38.12 7.64 -6.64
C PRO A 502 37.41 9.01 -6.68
N ILE A 503 37.78 9.89 -7.61
CA ILE A 503 37.20 11.24 -7.69
C ILE A 503 35.73 11.24 -8.16
N SER A 504 35.35 10.34 -9.06
CA SER A 504 33.96 10.23 -9.51
C SER A 504 33.05 9.71 -8.39
N ILE A 505 33.56 8.78 -7.57
CA ILE A 505 32.84 8.26 -6.40
C ILE A 505 32.63 9.35 -5.35
N VAL A 506 33.67 10.12 -5.00
CA VAL A 506 33.51 11.21 -4.04
C VAL A 506 32.60 12.30 -4.59
N PHE A 507 32.70 12.60 -5.89
CA PHE A 507 31.80 13.53 -6.55
C PHE A 507 30.33 13.09 -6.46
N GLU A 508 30.05 11.81 -6.71
CA GLU A 508 28.71 11.22 -6.56
C GLU A 508 28.19 11.36 -5.11
N ILE A 509 29.01 11.02 -4.12
CA ILE A 509 28.66 11.12 -2.69
C ILE A 509 28.34 12.58 -2.30
N VAL A 510 29.24 13.52 -2.61
CA VAL A 510 29.07 14.94 -2.28
C VAL A 510 27.83 15.52 -2.97
N THR A 511 27.65 15.23 -4.26
CA THR A 511 26.48 15.67 -5.02
C THR A 511 25.19 15.11 -4.43
N TYR A 512 25.18 13.83 -4.02
CA TYR A 512 24.02 13.24 -3.35
C TYR A 512 23.73 13.94 -2.01
N PHE A 513 24.76 14.17 -1.19
CA PHE A 513 24.62 14.81 0.12
C PHE A 513 24.11 16.25 -0.01
N GLN A 514 24.61 17.02 -0.97
CA GLN A 514 24.14 18.38 -1.25
C GLN A 514 22.67 18.41 -1.71
N ARG A 515 22.27 17.48 -2.58
CA ARG A 515 20.91 17.48 -3.15
C ARG A 515 19.85 16.87 -2.23
N SER A 516 20.21 15.85 -1.46
CA SER A 516 19.24 14.93 -0.87
C SER A 516 19.31 14.84 0.65
N LEU A 517 20.34 15.39 1.29
CA LEU A 517 20.57 15.24 2.73
C LEU A 517 20.58 16.60 3.46
N PRO A 518 19.58 16.92 4.30
CA PRO A 518 19.50 18.21 5.00
C PRO A 518 20.29 18.26 6.33
N PHE A 519 21.09 17.25 6.65
CA PHE A 519 21.77 17.10 7.95
C PHE A 519 23.22 17.62 7.91
N GLU A 520 23.39 18.91 8.17
CA GLU A 520 24.71 19.58 8.06
C GLU A 520 25.74 19.10 9.09
N SER A 521 25.32 18.74 10.32
CA SER A 521 26.29 18.25 11.32
C SER A 521 26.83 16.90 10.91
N TYR A 522 25.96 16.00 10.43
CA TYR A 522 26.37 14.72 9.86
C TYR A 522 27.36 14.88 8.69
N LYS A 523 27.08 15.80 7.75
CA LYS A 523 27.98 16.08 6.62
C LYS A 523 29.37 16.49 7.11
N ARG A 524 29.43 17.42 8.06
CA ARG A 524 30.69 17.92 8.65
C ARG A 524 31.49 16.83 9.36
N MET A 525 30.83 15.79 9.90
CA MET A 525 31.50 14.68 10.57
C MET A 525 31.99 13.58 9.62
N VAL A 526 31.37 13.41 8.44
CA VAL A 526 31.64 12.28 7.53
C VAL A 526 32.42 12.70 6.28
N LEU A 527 32.08 13.83 5.65
CA LEU A 527 32.70 14.26 4.40
C LEU A 527 34.22 14.51 4.49
N PRO A 528 34.79 15.06 5.59
CA PRO A 528 36.23 15.27 5.67
C PRO A 528 37.05 13.98 5.51
N ASP A 529 36.60 12.88 6.11
CA ASP A 529 37.28 11.58 5.99
C ASP A 529 37.15 10.99 4.56
N VAL A 530 35.99 11.16 3.91
CA VAL A 530 35.78 10.74 2.52
C VAL A 530 36.64 11.55 1.55
N LYS A 531 36.68 12.89 1.74
CA LYS A 531 37.51 13.82 0.96
C LYS A 531 39.00 13.57 1.18
N GLY A 532 39.43 13.30 2.42
CA GLY A 532 40.81 12.92 2.71
C GLY A 532 41.20 11.60 2.06
N GLN A 533 40.32 10.60 2.09
CA GLN A 533 40.58 9.32 1.45
C GLN A 533 40.75 9.43 -0.08
N LEU A 534 40.08 10.39 -0.73
CA LEU A 534 40.29 10.69 -2.15
C LEU A 534 41.74 11.14 -2.41
N LEU A 535 42.25 12.11 -1.66
CA LEU A 535 43.64 12.58 -1.84
C LEU A 535 44.66 11.45 -1.60
N VAL A 536 44.33 10.54 -0.68
CA VAL A 536 45.14 9.36 -0.41
C VAL A 536 45.24 8.45 -1.64
N GLN A 537 44.11 8.11 -2.28
CA GLN A 537 44.06 7.15 -3.40
C GLN A 537 44.38 7.75 -4.76
N LEU A 538 44.20 9.06 -4.93
CA LEU A 538 44.31 9.72 -6.23
C LEU A 538 45.74 9.60 -6.79
N GLN A 539 45.86 9.23 -8.07
CA GLN A 539 47.12 9.25 -8.79
C GLN A 539 47.10 10.43 -9.75
N LEU A 540 47.96 11.43 -9.53
CA LEU A 540 47.96 12.67 -10.29
C LEU A 540 48.16 12.43 -11.79
N GLU A 541 48.96 11.42 -12.14
CA GLU A 541 49.30 11.06 -13.52
C GLU A 541 48.10 10.51 -14.33
N LYS A 542 47.00 10.15 -13.65
CA LYS A 542 45.79 9.62 -14.29
C LYS A 542 44.65 10.65 -14.35
N VAL A 543 44.87 11.85 -13.82
CA VAL A 543 43.83 12.88 -13.73
C VAL A 543 43.57 13.46 -15.12
N ASN A 544 42.30 13.46 -15.53
CA ASN A 544 41.85 14.11 -16.76
C ASN A 544 41.16 15.46 -16.48
N LEU A 545 40.73 16.15 -17.53
CA LEU A 545 40.08 17.46 -17.41
C LEU A 545 38.77 17.42 -16.59
N ALA A 546 37.96 16.37 -16.75
CA ALA A 546 36.71 16.22 -16.00
C ALA A 546 36.97 15.98 -14.51
N ASP A 547 38.01 15.23 -14.18
CA ASP A 547 38.46 15.02 -12.79
C ASP A 547 38.89 16.34 -12.14
N VAL A 548 39.62 17.20 -12.85
CA VAL A 548 39.97 18.54 -12.35
C VAL A 548 38.71 19.35 -12.05
N LYS A 549 37.69 19.28 -12.92
CA LYS A 549 36.40 19.95 -12.68
C LYS A 549 35.73 19.44 -11.40
N HIS A 550 35.57 18.12 -11.29
CA HIS A 550 34.97 17.49 -10.12
C HIS A 550 35.74 17.83 -8.83
N PHE A 551 37.07 17.89 -8.88
CA PHE A 551 37.88 18.32 -7.73
C PHE A 551 37.46 19.72 -7.24
N GLY A 552 37.34 20.69 -8.13
CA GLY A 552 36.92 22.03 -7.74
C GLY A 552 35.51 22.08 -7.18
N GLU A 553 34.59 21.27 -7.71
CA GLU A 553 33.23 21.15 -7.18
C GLU A 553 33.20 20.50 -5.77
N ILE A 554 34.10 19.55 -5.49
CA ILE A 554 34.22 18.89 -4.19
C ILE A 554 34.86 19.80 -3.12
N PHE A 555 35.91 20.54 -3.48
CA PHE A 555 36.79 21.21 -2.51
C PHE A 555 36.75 22.74 -2.52
N LEU A 556 36.43 23.38 -3.65
CA LEU A 556 36.67 24.82 -3.84
C LEU A 556 35.40 25.66 -3.93
N LEU A 557 34.25 25.07 -4.25
CA LEU A 557 32.98 25.81 -4.35
C LEU A 557 32.35 26.14 -2.99
N GLU A 558 32.60 25.35 -1.95
CA GLU A 558 32.07 25.58 -0.60
C GLU A 558 33.10 26.27 0.30
N LYS A 559 32.79 27.50 0.75
CA LYS A 559 33.69 28.29 1.61
C LYS A 559 33.77 27.80 3.06
N GLU A 560 32.85 26.95 3.51
CA GLU A 560 32.63 26.65 4.93
C GLU A 560 33.42 25.43 5.47
N GLU A 561 33.98 24.56 4.62
CA GLU A 561 34.65 23.32 5.07
C GLU A 561 36.19 23.42 5.06
N ARG A 562 36.77 24.46 5.68
CA ARG A 562 38.23 24.55 5.91
C ARG A 562 38.66 23.96 7.26
N SER A 563 37.93 23.00 7.80
CA SER A 563 38.35 22.20 8.97
C SER A 563 39.18 20.97 8.59
N PHE A 564 39.68 20.91 7.36
CA PHE A 564 40.46 19.79 6.83
C PHE A 564 41.96 20.07 7.00
N GLU A 565 42.63 19.42 7.96
CA GLU A 565 44.09 19.47 8.11
C GLU A 565 44.78 18.57 7.09
N ILE A 566 45.13 19.11 5.91
CA ILE A 566 45.91 18.36 4.91
C ILE A 566 47.39 18.34 5.31
N LYS A 567 47.98 17.16 5.46
CA LYS A 567 49.39 16.99 5.87
C LYS A 567 50.18 16.21 4.83
N GLY A 568 51.47 16.55 4.70
CA GLY A 568 52.41 15.81 3.84
C GLY A 568 52.04 15.80 2.35
N TRP A 569 52.13 14.64 1.72
CA TRP A 569 51.93 14.43 0.28
C TRP A 569 50.49 14.66 -0.21
N GLU A 570 49.49 14.55 0.67
CA GLU A 570 48.10 14.88 0.35
C GLU A 570 47.94 16.38 0.05
N LYS A 571 48.70 17.22 0.76
CA LYS A 571 48.69 18.67 0.60
C LYS A 571 49.27 19.06 -0.76
N GLU A 572 50.35 18.41 -1.17
CA GLU A 572 50.94 18.59 -2.49
C GLU A 572 49.94 18.25 -3.60
N LYS A 573 49.24 17.10 -3.51
CA LYS A 573 48.21 16.74 -4.49
C LYS A 573 47.08 17.76 -4.55
N PHE A 574 46.63 18.22 -3.38
CA PHE A 574 45.59 19.24 -3.29
C PHE A 574 46.02 20.54 -3.98
N GLU A 575 47.20 21.06 -3.66
CA GLU A 575 47.73 22.32 -4.23
C GLU A 575 47.93 22.21 -5.76
N VAL A 576 48.41 21.06 -6.25
CA VAL A 576 48.52 20.80 -7.70
C VAL A 576 47.14 20.84 -8.38
N LEU A 577 46.13 20.17 -7.81
CA LEU A 577 44.78 20.13 -8.38
C LEU A 577 44.05 21.48 -8.28
N GLU A 578 44.28 22.24 -7.20
CA GLU A 578 43.78 23.61 -7.06
C GLU A 578 44.37 24.51 -8.15
N LEU A 579 45.66 24.35 -8.43
CA LEU A 579 46.32 25.09 -9.49
C LEU A 579 45.80 24.70 -10.88
N LEU A 580 45.59 23.41 -11.13
CA LEU A 580 44.96 22.91 -12.35
C LEU A 580 43.52 23.41 -12.52
N TYR A 581 42.70 23.38 -11.47
CA TYR A 581 41.33 23.88 -11.51
C TYR A 581 41.31 25.38 -11.80
N THR A 582 42.15 26.14 -11.11
CA THR A 582 42.31 27.58 -11.35
C THR A 582 42.77 27.86 -12.78
N TYR A 583 43.66 27.02 -13.32
CA TYR A 583 44.12 27.12 -14.69
C TYR A 583 42.99 26.88 -15.70
N PHE A 584 42.20 25.81 -15.54
CA PHE A 584 41.21 25.43 -16.54
C PHE A 584 39.88 26.21 -16.42
N TYR A 585 39.45 26.56 -15.20
CA TYR A 585 38.07 26.99 -14.95
C TYR A 585 37.89 28.42 -14.42
N LEU A 586 38.94 29.06 -13.88
CA LEU A 586 38.83 30.43 -13.32
C LEU A 586 39.28 31.51 -14.31
N ALA A 587 39.05 32.79 -13.98
CA ALA A 587 39.44 33.93 -14.80
C ALA A 587 40.98 34.08 -14.87
N PHE A 588 41.52 34.60 -15.97
CA PHE A 588 42.97 34.66 -16.21
C PHE A 588 43.73 35.46 -15.14
N GLU A 589 43.16 36.55 -14.64
CA GLU A 589 43.72 37.39 -13.58
C GLU A 589 43.91 36.59 -12.28
N GLN A 590 42.93 35.74 -11.96
CA GLN A 590 42.99 34.84 -10.79
C GLN A 590 44.04 33.75 -11.01
N THR A 591 44.08 33.16 -12.21
CA THR A 591 45.10 32.18 -12.58
C THR A 591 46.51 32.75 -12.40
N GLN A 592 46.79 33.95 -12.91
CA GLN A 592 48.10 34.58 -12.74
C GLN A 592 48.49 34.79 -11.28
N TYR A 593 47.53 35.20 -10.44
CA TYR A 593 47.76 35.41 -9.02
C TYR A 593 48.14 34.10 -8.31
N VAL A 594 47.35 33.03 -8.50
CA VAL A 594 47.57 31.74 -7.82
C VAL A 594 48.88 31.08 -8.30
N PHE A 595 49.20 31.14 -9.59
CA PHE A 595 50.47 30.63 -10.13
C PHE A 595 51.70 31.35 -9.57
N ARG A 596 51.60 32.65 -9.23
CA ARG A 596 52.69 33.41 -8.60
C ARG A 596 52.88 33.07 -7.12
N MET A 597 51.81 32.65 -6.44
CA MET A 597 51.84 32.30 -5.02
C MET A 597 52.22 30.83 -4.78
N ALA A 598 52.03 29.97 -5.77
CA ALA A 598 52.39 28.55 -5.70
C ALA A 598 53.92 28.34 -5.66
N SER A 599 54.35 27.30 -4.95
CA SER A 599 55.78 26.93 -4.88
C SER A 599 56.28 26.35 -6.20
N ALA A 600 57.59 26.48 -6.46
CA ALA A 600 58.18 26.01 -7.72
C ALA A 600 57.92 24.50 -8.03
N PRO A 601 58.00 23.57 -7.06
CA PRO A 601 57.66 22.16 -7.30
C PRO A 601 56.20 21.94 -7.71
N ILE A 602 55.26 22.60 -7.03
CA ILE A 602 53.83 22.51 -7.32
C ILE A 602 53.52 23.05 -8.72
N THR A 603 54.07 24.23 -9.04
CA THR A 603 53.89 24.85 -10.35
C THR A 603 54.47 23.98 -11.45
N ALA A 604 55.65 23.40 -11.26
CA ALA A 604 56.26 22.49 -12.24
C ALA A 604 55.37 21.26 -12.50
N LYS A 605 54.88 20.61 -11.44
CA LYS A 605 54.03 19.42 -11.56
C LYS A 605 52.67 19.73 -12.20
N ALA A 606 52.02 20.83 -11.80
CA ALA A 606 50.77 21.27 -12.41
C ALA A 606 50.95 21.64 -13.88
N CYS A 607 52.06 22.29 -14.26
CA CYS A 607 52.35 22.59 -15.66
C CYS A 607 52.53 21.33 -16.51
N GLU A 608 53.26 20.32 -16.00
CA GLU A 608 53.42 19.02 -16.65
C GLU A 608 52.06 18.35 -16.91
N LEU A 609 51.23 18.23 -15.87
CA LEU A 609 49.91 17.59 -15.98
C LEU A 609 48.93 18.40 -16.86
N ALA A 610 48.95 19.73 -16.77
CA ALA A 610 48.13 20.58 -17.61
C ALA A 610 48.50 20.45 -19.09
N GLN A 611 49.79 20.34 -19.40
CA GLN A 611 50.24 20.04 -20.76
C GLN A 611 49.68 18.68 -21.20
N ASP A 612 49.86 17.63 -20.41
CA ASP A 612 49.32 16.30 -20.74
C ASP A 612 47.81 16.31 -21.00
N ILE A 613 47.02 16.97 -20.14
CA ILE A 613 45.57 17.13 -20.32
C ILE A 613 45.25 17.88 -21.62
N ILE A 614 46.01 18.93 -21.96
CA ILE A 614 45.80 19.74 -23.17
C ILE A 614 46.07 18.95 -24.45
N LYS A 615 46.97 17.95 -24.44
CA LYS A 615 47.24 17.10 -25.62
C LYS A 615 45.96 16.47 -26.17
N GLU A 616 45.02 16.12 -25.30
CA GLU A 616 43.76 15.46 -25.64
C GLU A 616 42.57 16.43 -25.76
N ASN A 617 42.72 17.68 -25.30
CA ASN A 617 41.61 18.65 -25.18
C ASN A 617 41.80 19.94 -26.00
N GLY A 618 42.93 20.12 -26.69
CA GLY A 618 43.23 21.28 -27.51
C GLY A 618 43.72 22.50 -26.72
N LEU A 619 44.22 23.52 -27.43
CA LEU A 619 44.82 24.72 -26.81
C LEU A 619 43.75 25.62 -26.16
N PHE A 620 43.91 25.85 -24.87
CA PHE A 620 43.02 26.74 -24.11
C PHE A 620 43.30 28.21 -24.42
N LYS A 621 42.22 28.95 -24.71
CA LYS A 621 42.24 30.41 -24.90
C LYS A 621 41.77 31.13 -23.63
N PRO A 622 42.22 32.37 -23.36
CA PRO A 622 43.16 33.16 -24.15
C PRO A 622 44.57 32.56 -24.13
N TYR A 623 45.35 32.69 -25.21
CA TYR A 623 46.67 32.03 -25.30
C TYR A 623 47.67 32.54 -24.26
N GLU A 624 47.43 33.69 -23.65
CA GLU A 624 48.12 34.15 -22.46
C GLU A 624 48.12 33.12 -21.32
N ARG A 625 47.01 32.40 -21.16
CA ARG A 625 46.88 31.30 -20.22
C ARG A 625 47.80 30.14 -20.61
N PHE A 626 47.75 29.73 -21.86
CA PHE A 626 48.58 28.64 -22.38
C PHE A 626 50.08 28.88 -22.15
N LEU A 627 50.53 30.14 -22.24
CA LEU A 627 51.93 30.51 -22.00
C LEU A 627 52.36 30.35 -20.54
N LEU A 628 51.44 30.30 -19.57
CA LEU A 628 51.78 30.01 -18.16
C LEU A 628 52.33 28.59 -17.96
N LEU A 629 52.06 27.67 -18.88
CA LEU A 629 52.54 26.29 -18.80
C LEU A 629 54.02 26.12 -19.16
N PHE A 630 54.68 27.18 -19.62
CA PHE A 630 56.07 27.15 -20.06
C PHE A 630 56.97 27.99 -19.16
N PRO A 631 58.27 27.64 -19.05
CA PRO A 631 59.23 28.43 -18.29
C PRO A 631 59.21 29.91 -18.69
N GLY A 632 59.24 30.79 -17.67
CA GLY A 632 59.21 32.24 -17.85
C GLY A 632 57.82 32.86 -18.06
N GLY A 633 56.77 32.04 -18.25
CA GLY A 633 55.40 32.52 -18.40
C GLY A 633 55.25 33.63 -19.45
N MET A 634 54.34 34.57 -19.24
CA MET A 634 54.10 35.70 -20.14
C MET A 634 55.27 36.68 -20.30
N GLU A 635 56.12 36.82 -19.28
CA GLU A 635 57.17 37.85 -19.22
C GLU A 635 58.51 37.35 -19.79
N GLY A 636 58.71 36.02 -19.85
CA GLY A 636 59.95 35.37 -20.28
C GLY A 636 59.73 34.14 -21.16
N VAL A 637 58.69 34.13 -22.00
CA VAL A 637 58.27 32.98 -22.81
C VAL A 637 59.43 32.33 -23.60
N GLU A 638 59.66 31.05 -23.35
CA GLU A 638 60.55 30.21 -24.18
C GLU A 638 59.84 29.74 -25.46
N HIS A 639 59.68 30.65 -26.43
CA HIS A 639 58.89 30.43 -27.66
C HIS A 639 59.27 29.18 -28.45
N ARG A 640 60.53 28.73 -28.38
CA ARG A 640 60.97 27.49 -29.05
C ARG A 640 60.24 26.28 -28.49
N GLN A 641 60.10 26.18 -27.16
CA GLN A 641 59.40 25.09 -26.50
C GLN A 641 57.90 25.12 -26.85
N VAL A 642 57.31 26.32 -26.87
CA VAL A 642 55.90 26.51 -27.23
C VAL A 642 55.62 26.04 -28.67
N PHE A 643 56.43 26.46 -29.65
CA PHE A 643 56.28 26.01 -31.04
C PHE A 643 56.49 24.51 -31.19
N SER A 644 57.52 23.94 -30.55
CA SER A 644 57.74 22.49 -30.58
C SER A 644 56.57 21.72 -29.97
N TYR A 645 55.99 22.22 -28.88
CA TYR A 645 54.82 21.61 -28.26
C TYR A 645 53.62 21.58 -29.20
N ILE A 646 53.22 22.73 -29.75
CA ILE A 646 52.06 22.82 -30.66
C ILE A 646 52.34 22.03 -31.95
N ALA A 647 53.59 21.96 -32.43
CA ALA A 647 53.94 21.17 -33.61
C ALA A 647 53.78 19.66 -33.41
N ILE A 648 53.88 19.18 -32.17
CA ILE A 648 53.74 17.75 -31.85
C ILE A 648 52.28 17.42 -31.50
N TYR A 649 51.63 18.27 -30.70
CA TYR A 649 50.34 17.96 -30.08
C TYR A 649 49.17 18.83 -30.56
N GLY A 650 49.43 19.94 -31.25
CA GLY A 650 48.39 20.82 -31.77
C GLY A 650 48.03 20.52 -33.22
N SER A 651 46.85 20.97 -33.61
CA SER A 651 46.39 21.00 -34.99
C SER A 651 47.07 22.11 -35.80
N GLU A 652 46.97 21.98 -37.12
CA GLU A 652 47.39 23.00 -38.08
C GLU A 652 46.74 24.36 -37.80
N ASP A 653 45.43 24.35 -37.56
CA ASP A 653 44.66 25.56 -37.29
C ASP A 653 45.05 26.19 -35.95
N GLU A 654 45.31 25.39 -34.91
CA GLU A 654 45.81 25.89 -33.63
C GLU A 654 47.18 26.53 -33.75
N MET A 655 48.10 25.92 -34.50
CA MET A 655 49.41 26.49 -34.80
C MET A 655 49.29 27.81 -35.56
N LEU A 656 48.44 27.86 -36.59
CA LEU A 656 48.21 29.07 -37.38
C LEU A 656 47.60 30.19 -36.54
N ASN A 657 46.55 29.88 -35.76
CA ASN A 657 45.88 30.81 -34.87
C ASN A 657 46.84 31.33 -33.79
N TYR A 658 47.68 30.46 -33.23
CA TYR A 658 48.71 30.85 -32.26
C TYR A 658 49.76 31.76 -32.90
N ILE A 659 50.23 31.46 -34.12
CA ILE A 659 51.16 32.34 -34.86
C ILE A 659 50.53 33.71 -35.09
N GLU A 660 49.29 33.77 -35.56
CA GLU A 660 48.62 35.04 -35.82
C GLU A 660 48.46 35.89 -34.54
N TRP A 661 48.03 35.27 -33.44
CA TRP A 661 47.90 35.94 -32.16
C TRP A 661 49.27 36.37 -31.60
N SER A 662 50.26 35.48 -31.61
CA SER A 662 51.59 35.75 -31.06
C SER A 662 52.36 36.80 -31.86
N LEU A 663 52.09 36.95 -33.17
CA LEU A 663 52.61 38.06 -33.97
C LEU A 663 52.11 39.43 -33.52
N LYS A 664 50.83 39.53 -33.11
CA LYS A 664 50.26 40.78 -32.59
C LYS A 664 50.92 41.19 -31.28
N LYS A 665 51.35 40.21 -30.47
CA LYS A 665 51.89 40.43 -29.12
C LYS A 665 53.42 40.50 -29.06
N PHE A 666 54.11 39.67 -29.83
CA PHE A 666 55.56 39.45 -29.77
C PHE A 666 56.27 39.67 -31.12
N GLY A 667 55.57 40.15 -32.16
CA GLY A 667 56.10 40.25 -33.53
C GLY A 667 57.32 41.16 -33.71
N THR A 668 57.65 42.01 -32.74
CA THR A 668 58.87 42.84 -32.69
C THR A 668 60.02 42.18 -31.94
N SER A 669 59.78 41.07 -31.22
CA SER A 669 60.80 40.35 -30.46
C SER A 669 61.72 39.56 -31.39
N PRO A 670 63.05 39.79 -31.33
CA PRO A 670 64.01 38.98 -32.07
C PRO A 670 63.99 37.51 -31.65
N ARG A 671 63.76 37.23 -30.36
CA ARG A 671 63.67 35.86 -29.81
C ARG A 671 62.49 35.10 -30.40
N PHE A 672 61.33 35.75 -30.47
CA PHE A 672 60.13 35.18 -31.12
C PHE A 672 60.36 34.93 -32.62
N SER A 673 60.87 35.94 -33.34
CA SER A 673 61.13 35.84 -34.78
C SER A 673 62.12 34.72 -35.11
N HIS A 674 63.17 34.58 -34.30
CA HIS A 674 64.14 33.49 -34.44
C HIS A 674 63.49 32.11 -34.18
N ALA A 675 62.69 31.98 -33.11
CA ALA A 675 62.01 30.73 -32.79
C ALA A 675 61.00 30.31 -33.88
N LEU A 676 60.20 31.26 -34.38
CA LEU A 676 59.24 31.03 -35.46
C LEU A 676 59.95 30.63 -36.76
N LYS A 677 61.02 31.34 -37.16
CA LYS A 677 61.82 30.99 -38.33
C LYS A 677 62.43 29.59 -38.19
N ASN A 678 62.99 29.26 -37.03
CA ASN A 678 63.57 27.96 -36.76
C ASN A 678 62.52 26.85 -36.90
N TYR A 679 61.36 27.00 -36.25
CA TYR A 679 60.23 26.07 -36.38
C TYR A 679 59.83 25.87 -37.86
N LEU A 680 59.63 26.95 -38.61
CA LEU A 680 59.16 26.85 -40.00
C LEU A 680 60.15 26.12 -40.92
N ILE A 681 61.46 26.17 -40.61
CA ILE A 681 62.54 25.61 -41.45
C ILE A 681 62.93 24.20 -41.01
N THR A 682 63.22 24.01 -39.71
CA THR A 682 63.90 22.81 -39.22
C THR A 682 62.94 21.76 -38.67
N ASP A 683 61.75 22.15 -38.21
CA ASP A 683 60.84 21.22 -37.54
C ASP A 683 60.24 20.20 -38.54
N ARG A 684 60.12 18.95 -38.10
CA ARG A 684 59.57 17.87 -38.93
C ARG A 684 58.09 18.09 -39.20
N ASN A 685 57.34 18.58 -38.21
CA ASN A 685 55.89 18.78 -38.26
C ASN A 685 55.48 20.21 -38.66
N SER A 686 56.44 21.01 -39.14
CA SER A 686 56.18 22.38 -39.56
C SER A 686 55.03 22.50 -40.56
N ILE A 687 54.04 23.35 -40.22
CA ILE A 687 52.92 23.70 -41.13
C ILE A 687 53.41 24.32 -42.44
N TRP A 688 54.62 24.91 -42.46
CA TRP A 688 55.22 25.43 -43.70
C TRP A 688 55.39 24.36 -44.77
N LYS A 689 55.40 23.06 -44.44
CA LYS A 689 55.54 22.01 -45.46
C LYS A 689 54.27 21.80 -46.29
N LYS A 690 53.11 22.21 -45.76
CA LYS A 690 51.80 22.00 -46.38
C LYS A 690 51.44 23.19 -47.28
N LYS A 691 51.02 22.91 -48.53
CA LYS A 691 50.81 23.94 -49.57
C LYS A 691 49.69 24.91 -49.19
N GLU A 692 48.65 24.42 -48.53
CA GLU A 692 47.49 25.20 -48.07
C GLU A 692 47.92 26.14 -46.92
N MET A 693 48.58 25.61 -45.89
CA MET A 693 49.10 26.41 -44.77
C MET A 693 50.11 27.49 -45.19
N LYS A 694 50.90 27.28 -46.26
CA LYS A 694 51.76 28.34 -46.84
C LYS A 694 50.95 29.53 -47.36
N ARG A 695 49.75 29.28 -47.91
CA ARG A 695 48.85 30.33 -48.42
C ARG A 695 48.23 31.07 -47.24
N GLU A 696 47.78 30.33 -46.22
CA GLU A 696 47.21 30.91 -45.00
C GLU A 696 48.24 31.75 -44.23
N LEU A 697 49.47 31.27 -44.04
CA LEU A 697 50.53 32.06 -43.43
C LEU A 697 50.84 33.36 -44.20
N ALA A 698 50.70 33.33 -45.54
CA ALA A 698 50.92 34.51 -46.37
C ALA A 698 49.73 35.48 -46.38
N SER A 699 48.53 35.02 -46.00
CA SER A 699 47.31 35.84 -45.91
C SER A 699 47.29 36.69 -44.63
N ILE A 700 48.02 36.28 -43.58
CA ILE A 700 48.18 37.04 -42.34
C ILE A 700 48.81 38.42 -42.63
N ARG A 701 48.11 39.48 -42.21
CA ARG A 701 48.53 40.88 -42.42
C ARG A 701 49.61 41.30 -41.42
N SER A 702 50.87 40.91 -41.67
CA SER A 702 52.03 41.37 -40.89
C SER A 702 53.27 41.59 -41.77
N GLN A 703 53.88 42.78 -41.69
CA GLN A 703 55.11 43.10 -42.44
C GLN A 703 56.33 42.31 -41.95
N SER A 704 56.47 42.14 -40.63
CA SER A 704 57.55 41.33 -40.05
C SER A 704 57.43 39.86 -40.46
N LEU A 705 56.21 39.31 -40.47
CA LEU A 705 55.96 37.97 -40.97
C LEU A 705 56.29 37.84 -42.46
N LYS A 706 55.87 38.78 -43.32
CA LYS A 706 56.19 38.73 -44.76
C LYS A 706 57.70 38.67 -45.02
N LYS A 707 58.49 39.44 -44.28
CA LYS A 707 59.95 39.41 -44.36
C LYS A 707 60.50 38.05 -43.92
N LEU A 708 60.03 37.55 -42.77
CA LEU A 708 60.42 36.24 -42.25
C LEU A 708 60.07 35.09 -43.20
N LEU A 709 58.85 35.08 -43.78
CA LEU A 709 58.41 34.07 -44.74
C LEU A 709 59.22 34.11 -46.04
N LYS A 710 59.70 35.29 -46.47
CA LYS A 710 60.61 35.40 -47.62
C LYS A 710 61.93 34.68 -47.33
N GLU A 711 62.52 34.91 -46.15
CA GLU A 711 63.74 34.23 -45.71
C GLU A 711 63.53 32.72 -45.54
N VAL A 712 62.41 32.29 -44.93
CA VAL A 712 62.04 30.86 -44.81
C VAL A 712 61.90 30.23 -46.20
N ARG A 713 61.24 30.90 -47.15
CA ARG A 713 61.09 30.42 -48.54
C ARG A 713 62.43 30.31 -49.26
N GLU A 714 63.36 31.23 -49.02
CA GLU A 714 64.71 31.16 -49.59
C GLU A 714 65.52 30.00 -49.01
N GLN A 715 65.45 29.77 -47.70
CA GLN A 715 66.21 28.71 -47.03
C GLN A 715 65.64 27.30 -47.32
N THR A 716 64.30 27.18 -47.43
CA THR A 716 63.60 25.91 -47.72
C THR A 716 63.42 25.57 -49.20
N ALA A 717 63.88 26.43 -50.12
CA ALA A 717 63.81 26.15 -51.56
C ALA A 717 64.74 25.00 -51.97
N ASN A 718 64.24 24.10 -52.83
CA ASN A 718 65.04 23.01 -53.43
C ASN A 718 66.23 23.58 -54.21
N PRO A 719 67.35 22.84 -54.34
CA PRO A 719 68.56 23.30 -55.01
C PRO A 719 68.32 23.87 -56.42
N GLY A 720 67.43 23.24 -57.20
CA GLY A 720 67.05 23.73 -58.53
C GLY A 720 66.30 25.06 -58.54
N VAL A 721 65.45 25.33 -57.54
CA VAL A 721 64.74 26.61 -57.39
C VAL A 721 65.68 27.72 -56.90
N LYS A 722 66.65 27.39 -56.04
CA LYS A 722 67.73 28.31 -55.63
C LYS A 722 68.60 28.70 -56.83
N PHE A 723 68.92 27.74 -57.70
CA PHE A 723 69.68 27.95 -58.94
C PHE A 723 68.90 28.83 -59.93
N PHE A 724 67.63 28.52 -60.21
CA PHE A 724 66.78 29.31 -61.10
C PHE A 724 66.50 30.74 -60.57
N ARG A 725 66.47 30.98 -59.26
CA ARG A 725 66.34 32.36 -58.75
C ARG A 725 67.63 33.16 -58.83
N LYS A 726 68.77 32.51 -58.63
CA LYS A 726 70.09 33.17 -58.68
C LYS A 726 70.56 33.44 -60.11
N TYR A 727 70.18 32.58 -61.06
CA TYR A 727 70.65 32.63 -62.46
C TYR A 727 69.52 32.65 -63.50
N GLY A 728 68.24 32.64 -63.12
CA GLY A 728 67.11 32.51 -64.06
C GLY A 728 66.94 33.70 -65.00
N VAL A 729 67.25 34.92 -64.57
CA VAL A 729 67.30 36.07 -65.49
C VAL A 729 68.42 35.89 -66.52
N LEU A 730 69.55 35.33 -66.10
CA LEU A 730 70.70 35.02 -66.96
C LEU A 730 70.39 33.89 -67.95
N LEU A 731 69.66 32.85 -67.51
CA LEU A 731 69.18 31.76 -68.36
C LEU A 731 68.10 32.23 -69.36
N ILE A 732 67.18 33.10 -68.95
CA ILE A 732 66.18 33.70 -69.86
C ILE A 732 66.87 34.59 -70.89
N VAL A 733 67.89 35.37 -70.49
CA VAL A 733 68.69 36.19 -71.43
C VAL A 733 69.48 35.30 -72.40
N VAL A 734 70.05 34.17 -71.95
CA VAL A 734 70.74 33.21 -72.84
C VAL A 734 69.76 32.51 -73.80
N VAL A 735 68.55 32.17 -73.35
CA VAL A 735 67.50 31.59 -74.22
C VAL A 735 66.99 32.62 -75.24
N ILE A 736 66.81 33.89 -74.84
CA ILE A 736 66.43 34.97 -75.77
C ILE A 736 67.56 35.22 -76.79
N LEU A 737 68.83 35.25 -76.37
CA LEU A 737 69.98 35.38 -77.27
C LEU A 737 70.15 34.17 -78.19
N GLY A 738 69.82 32.96 -77.72
CA GLY A 738 69.83 31.74 -78.53
C GLY A 738 68.71 31.69 -79.59
N VAL A 739 67.52 32.22 -79.26
CA VAL A 739 66.40 32.33 -80.22
C VAL A 739 66.66 33.45 -81.25
N VAL A 740 67.25 34.59 -80.84
CA VAL A 740 67.65 35.65 -81.79
C VAL A 740 68.80 35.20 -82.70
N GLY A 741 69.71 34.34 -82.21
CA GLY A 741 70.78 33.75 -83.03
C GLY A 741 70.33 32.64 -83.99
N TYR A 742 69.21 31.97 -83.74
CA TYR A 742 68.68 30.90 -84.60
C TYR A 742 67.80 31.42 -85.76
N PHE A 743 67.26 32.64 -85.66
CA PHE A 743 66.40 33.26 -86.69
C PHE A 743 67.13 34.28 -87.62
N TYR A 744 68.46 34.22 -87.70
CA TYR A 744 69.25 35.00 -88.67
C TYR A 744 70.26 34.07 -89.38
N PRO A 745 70.02 33.69 -90.65
CA PRO A 745 70.90 34.21 -91.70
C PRO A 745 70.23 34.46 -93.07
N THR A 746 71.01 35.16 -93.92
CA THR A 746 70.93 35.36 -95.39
C THR A 746 70.11 36.53 -95.95
N LEU A 747 70.79 37.69 -96.06
CA LEU A 747 70.68 38.61 -97.19
C LEU A 747 72.11 38.99 -97.62
N ASN A 748 72.49 38.50 -98.81
CA ASN A 748 73.39 39.05 -99.83
C ASN A 748 74.52 38.14 -100.30
N GLY A 749 74.42 37.83 -101.61
CA GLY A 749 75.42 37.14 -102.41
C GLY A 749 75.02 36.89 -103.87
N GLN A 750 74.22 37.77 -104.50
CA GLN A 750 74.40 38.26 -105.89
C GLN A 750 73.54 39.52 -106.12
#